data_AF-A0AAD0ZXZ1-F1
#
_entry.id   AF-A0AAD0ZXZ1-F1
#
_cell.length_a   1.000
_cell.length_b   1.000
_cell.length_c   1.000
_cell.angle_alpha   90.00
_cell.angle_beta   90.00
_cell.angle_gamma   90.00
#
_symmetry.space_group_name_H-M   'P 1'
#
loop_
_entity.id
_entity.type
_entity.pdbx_description
1 polymer ?
#
loop_
_entity_poly.entity_id
_entity_poly.type
_entity_poly.pdbx_seq_one_letter_code
_entity_poly.pdbx_strand_id
1 'polypeptide(L)'
;MSNAFSDGNPVQELIVFLAVVMLGICFINLLRRSGAPDARSLMALASFLRRKRAFPEHDFTSDFAMVDLARIAVGLLATIRYGEIFISGWMVGSASTAALAGVMVLMALCVLFGFMTPLAVFLLMSTSNILVDNLLGASTLGTMVMSIVLLLLLLAPAGRRISADSLLVARHGLLARTVLLQWRITGDPSSDRLVIAKIAAIFAYYCVCIYSVTWHLQDEAWLSGMVIARVMLSPVSNPELNEQVWRLYQFSPWLVVSLSRISIYGMFAWYILVLPGLLMGKVVRAFVIWWGLAFFLISTFVLPLRFLGWYELVFWFVLFFPAQWLVGRKPLSLAILFDDRCNLCDRTVRFLALIDIFGQCEFRPIRRNTSFAAEHGVTLAEGLTDLVGIDLHSGRRYDGYELYLRLVRRLPLLWPALIPLELGRRLWIGPWLYRLVADRRIAMFGICTTSAIPDRFTAARQSVSTADQTRTWPVMISSLLVALAALSLAFLVRLPVAGSDDNPSFLSRLSRTVIGSAPLGFGVGKINVFNESDLRLFRTSISFQFTDRNHRIIDVPETLTSVESFTDREGYQLVAYLRAMSRANIGCDSKYLSRLGEIYSESTFARAVNFHAELAVISFILNPWPSNDDLLNYRSVSSVKKLLCRSVFELPTGNLVSLEFDQAGVNKALKRANLPRVFSASGMSLALSYPCRADAAWINTVVETDRRFVRNRALVAAALELIPERYGEFELACAARVYAVVEREPRLADPTVLRGNPASCTAGLALLREFQSIDAGLGSLKPEIDATLAAAEGAEAAGNWATCVAAAATGRARLWAAMLTTQSSTGSLSPLEMAQADLDEALKRADLPRVFSASGMSLASTYPCRADAAWINTVVETDQRFVTNQALVAAALDLIPERHGEFELACAARIYAVVEREPRLTDPAVLIGNPASCRAGLALLREFQSIDAGLGKLKPELDANLTAAEGAEAAGNWSICVAATATGRARLWAAMLTTHSK
;
A
#
# COMPACT_ATOMS: atom_id res chain seq x y z
N MET A 1 17.59 0.75 12.20
CA MET A 1 16.42 0.63 11.30
C MET A 1 15.28 1.42 11.90
N SER A 2 14.53 2.19 11.12
CA SER A 2 13.27 2.76 11.59
C SER A 2 12.27 1.62 11.77
N ASN A 3 11.78 1.42 12.98
CA ASN A 3 10.71 0.47 13.26
C ASN A 3 9.45 0.90 12.50
N ALA A 4 8.84 -0.01 11.76
CA ALA A 4 7.78 0.30 10.79
C ALA A 4 6.54 0.93 11.42
N PHE A 5 6.10 0.37 12.55
CA PHE A 5 4.88 0.80 13.24
C PHE A 5 5.14 1.48 14.57
N SER A 6 6.38 1.48 15.07
CA SER A 6 6.73 2.17 16.31
C SER A 6 6.95 3.65 16.06
N ASP A 7 6.39 4.49 16.94
CA ASP A 7 6.68 5.94 16.97
C ASP A 7 7.99 6.23 17.73
N GLY A 8 8.71 5.20 18.20
CA GLY A 8 10.01 5.32 18.86
C GLY A 8 10.62 3.97 19.21
N ASN A 9 10.65 3.65 20.52
CA ASN A 9 11.20 2.40 21.04
C ASN A 9 10.05 1.39 21.32
N PRO A 10 9.99 0.27 20.58
CA PRO A 10 9.01 -0.81 20.77
C PRO A 10 8.87 -1.30 22.21
N VAL A 11 9.98 -1.40 22.95
CA VAL A 11 9.98 -1.89 24.33
C VAL A 11 9.28 -0.89 25.25
N GLN A 12 9.56 0.40 25.08
CA GLN A 12 8.91 1.46 25.85
C GLN A 12 7.41 1.52 25.56
N GLU A 13 7.02 1.37 24.30
CA GLU A 13 5.60 1.35 23.89
C GLU A 13 4.85 0.14 24.48
N LEU A 14 5.50 -1.03 24.55
CA LEU A 14 4.93 -2.21 25.23
C LEU A 14 4.78 -1.96 26.74
N ILE A 15 5.77 -1.33 27.38
CA ILE A 15 5.69 -0.95 28.79
C ILE A 15 4.52 0.02 29.02
N VAL A 16 4.34 1.01 28.15
CA VAL A 16 3.20 1.94 28.22
C VAL A 16 1.88 1.21 28.07
N PHE A 17 1.75 0.29 27.12
CA PHE A 17 0.57 -0.56 26.97
C PHE A 17 0.25 -1.31 28.26
N LEU A 18 1.24 -2.01 28.83
CA LEU A 18 1.08 -2.76 30.08
C LEU A 18 0.75 -1.84 31.26
N ALA A 19 1.36 -0.67 31.36
CA ALA A 19 1.09 0.32 32.40
C ALA A 19 -0.37 0.81 32.33
N VAL A 20 -0.91 1.09 31.13
CA VAL A 20 -2.31 1.49 30.96
C VAL A 20 -3.28 0.37 31.36
N VAL A 21 -2.97 -0.88 31.02
CA VAL A 21 -3.76 -2.05 31.48
C VAL A 21 -3.73 -2.15 33.01
N MET A 22 -2.57 -2.01 33.64
CA MET A 22 -2.42 -2.04 35.10
C MET A 22 -3.14 -0.89 35.79
N LEU A 23 -3.09 0.33 35.24
CA LEU A 23 -3.87 1.47 35.73
C LEU A 23 -5.38 1.20 35.62
N GLY A 24 -5.82 0.55 34.54
CA GLY A 24 -7.19 0.07 34.39
C GLY A 24 -7.60 -0.91 35.49
N ILE A 25 -6.73 -1.86 35.87
CA ILE A 25 -6.99 -2.83 36.95
C ILE A 25 -7.15 -2.09 38.29
N CYS A 26 -6.26 -1.13 38.59
CA CYS A 26 -6.34 -0.31 39.79
C CYS A 26 -7.64 0.51 39.83
N PHE A 27 -8.00 1.14 38.72
CA PHE A 27 -9.21 1.96 38.59
C PHE A 27 -10.49 1.15 38.81
N ILE A 28 -10.62 -0.02 38.16
CA ILE A 28 -11.80 -0.88 38.32
C ILE A 28 -11.90 -1.42 39.76
N ASN A 29 -10.78 -1.80 40.38
CA ASN A 29 -10.77 -2.22 41.79
C ASN A 29 -11.22 -1.09 42.72
N LEU A 30 -10.78 0.15 42.48
CA LEU A 30 -11.22 1.32 43.24
C LEU A 30 -12.72 1.57 43.08
N LEU A 31 -13.23 1.50 41.84
CA LEU A 31 -14.67 1.64 41.57
C LEU A 31 -15.50 0.58 42.31
N ARG A 32 -15.06 -0.68 42.33
CA ARG A 32 -15.74 -1.75 43.08
C ARG A 32 -15.75 -1.51 44.58
N ARG A 33 -14.62 -1.05 45.14
CA ARG A 33 -14.55 -0.68 46.57
C ARG A 33 -15.47 0.49 46.92
N SER A 34 -15.70 1.41 45.99
CA SER A 34 -16.63 2.54 46.18
C SER A 34 -18.11 2.16 46.06
N GLY A 35 -18.45 0.89 45.77
CA GLY A 35 -19.82 0.46 45.55
C GLY A 35 -20.41 0.87 44.19
N ALA A 36 -19.60 1.42 43.29
CA ALA A 36 -20.05 1.80 41.96
C ALA A 36 -20.44 0.55 41.14
N PRO A 37 -21.62 0.54 40.49
CA PRO A 37 -22.09 -0.62 39.75
C PRO A 37 -21.37 -0.77 38.40
N ASP A 38 -20.17 -1.35 38.42
CA ASP A 38 -19.29 -1.62 37.26
C ASP A 38 -20.01 -2.35 36.10
N ALA A 39 -20.88 -3.32 36.42
CA ALA A 39 -21.52 -4.16 35.42
C ALA A 39 -22.71 -3.52 34.67
N ARG A 40 -23.37 -2.51 35.25
CA ARG A 40 -24.67 -2.02 34.72
C ARG A 40 -24.53 -1.39 33.35
N SER A 41 -23.47 -0.62 33.12
CA SER A 41 -23.24 0.07 31.83
C SER A 41 -22.96 -0.91 30.70
N LEU A 42 -22.14 -1.94 30.94
CA LEU A 42 -21.84 -2.98 29.94
C LEU A 42 -23.07 -3.83 29.61
N MET A 43 -23.88 -4.17 30.61
CA MET A 43 -25.14 -4.88 30.41
C MET A 43 -26.16 -4.05 29.64
N ALA A 44 -26.26 -2.75 29.95
CA ALA A 44 -27.13 -1.82 29.24
C ALA A 44 -26.69 -1.70 27.76
N LEU A 45 -25.37 -1.60 27.52
CA LEU A 45 -24.80 -1.58 26.18
C LEU A 45 -25.08 -2.88 25.43
N ALA A 46 -24.83 -4.05 26.04
CA ALA A 46 -25.14 -5.35 25.42
C ALA A 46 -26.62 -5.43 25.05
N SER A 47 -27.51 -5.09 25.98
CA SER A 47 -28.97 -5.08 25.77
C SER A 47 -29.40 -4.12 24.65
N PHE A 48 -28.76 -2.95 24.57
CA PHE A 48 -28.98 -1.99 23.49
C PHE A 48 -28.55 -2.57 22.12
N LEU A 49 -27.37 -3.18 22.05
CA LEU A 49 -26.85 -3.82 20.82
C LEU A 49 -27.77 -4.96 20.35
N ARG A 50 -28.30 -5.76 21.29
CA ARG A 50 -29.30 -6.81 20.99
C ARG A 50 -30.58 -6.24 20.40
N ARG A 51 -31.11 -5.19 21.03
CA ARG A 51 -32.32 -4.50 20.57
C ARG A 51 -32.14 -3.94 19.15
N LYS A 52 -30.94 -3.44 18.84
CA LYS A 52 -30.55 -2.99 17.50
C LYS A 52 -30.19 -4.13 16.55
N ARG A 53 -30.12 -5.37 17.03
CA ARG A 53 -29.68 -6.57 16.30
C ARG A 53 -28.35 -6.32 15.59
N ALA A 54 -27.41 -5.65 16.26
CA ALA A 54 -26.14 -5.24 15.68
C ALA A 54 -25.35 -6.45 15.15
N PHE A 55 -25.43 -7.57 15.87
CA PHE A 55 -24.86 -8.86 15.49
C PHE A 55 -25.98 -9.90 15.32
N PRO A 56 -25.75 -10.97 14.53
CA PRO A 56 -26.64 -12.12 14.53
C PRO A 56 -26.51 -12.83 15.88
N GLU A 57 -27.65 -13.08 16.53
CA GLU A 57 -27.72 -13.77 17.81
C GLU A 57 -28.28 -15.17 17.62
N HIS A 58 -27.60 -16.15 18.19
CA HIS A 58 -28.07 -17.53 18.22
C HIS A 58 -28.02 -18.05 19.66
N ASP A 59 -28.19 -19.37 19.80
CA ASP A 59 -27.86 -20.03 21.05
C ASP A 59 -26.40 -19.78 21.43
N PHE A 60 -26.18 -19.43 22.69
CA PHE A 60 -24.86 -19.10 23.23
C PHE A 60 -23.82 -20.20 22.96
N THR A 61 -24.21 -21.46 23.03
CA THR A 61 -23.33 -22.62 22.79
C THR A 61 -22.79 -22.62 21.36
N SER A 62 -23.61 -22.19 20.40
CA SER A 62 -23.26 -22.15 18.98
C SER A 62 -22.33 -20.98 18.68
N ASP A 63 -22.68 -19.78 19.17
CA ASP A 63 -21.86 -18.59 18.98
C ASP A 63 -20.50 -18.73 19.69
N PHE A 64 -20.46 -19.39 20.85
CA PHE A 64 -19.21 -19.67 21.57
C PHE A 64 -18.34 -20.72 20.86
N ALA A 65 -18.95 -21.72 20.21
CA ALA A 65 -18.19 -22.66 19.38
C ALA A 65 -17.53 -21.97 18.17
N MET A 66 -18.17 -20.94 17.59
CA MET A 66 -17.54 -20.15 16.55
C MET A 66 -16.31 -19.38 17.05
N VAL A 67 -16.32 -18.89 18.29
CA VAL A 67 -15.15 -18.27 18.93
C VAL A 67 -14.00 -19.28 19.04
N ASP A 68 -14.29 -20.52 19.45
CA ASP A 68 -13.28 -21.59 19.50
C ASP A 68 -12.75 -21.97 18.11
N LEU A 69 -13.60 -22.00 17.08
CA LEU A 69 -13.17 -22.23 15.70
C LEU A 69 -12.29 -21.08 15.18
N ALA A 70 -12.67 -19.83 15.46
CA ALA A 70 -11.87 -18.66 15.12
C ALA A 70 -10.51 -18.70 15.81
N ARG A 71 -10.44 -19.14 17.09
CA ARG A 71 -9.19 -19.39 17.81
C ARG A 71 -8.29 -20.40 17.09
N ILE A 72 -8.85 -21.54 16.67
CA ILE A 72 -8.11 -22.56 15.91
C ILE A 72 -7.60 -21.98 14.59
N ALA A 73 -8.46 -21.29 13.83
CA ALA A 73 -8.08 -20.69 12.55
C ALA A 73 -6.97 -19.64 12.70
N VAL A 74 -7.11 -18.69 13.64
CA VAL A 74 -6.07 -17.68 13.89
C VAL A 74 -4.78 -18.31 14.39
N GLY A 75 -4.85 -19.30 15.29
CA GLY A 75 -3.67 -20.02 15.76
C GLY A 75 -2.95 -20.75 14.61
N LEU A 76 -3.69 -21.36 13.69
CA LEU A 76 -3.13 -22.02 12.50
C LEU A 76 -2.46 -21.02 11.57
N LEU A 77 -3.15 -19.93 11.21
CA LEU A 77 -2.60 -18.89 10.34
C LEU A 77 -1.35 -18.25 10.94
N ALA A 78 -1.35 -17.97 12.25
CA ALA A 78 -0.19 -17.42 12.95
C ALA A 78 0.97 -18.42 13.01
N THR A 79 0.67 -19.71 13.19
CA THR A 79 1.68 -20.79 13.16
C THR A 79 2.33 -20.89 11.79
N ILE A 80 1.55 -20.85 10.70
CA ILE A 80 2.06 -20.88 9.33
C ILE A 80 2.95 -19.65 9.10
N ARG A 81 2.43 -18.45 9.38
CA ARG A 81 3.16 -17.19 9.17
C ARG A 81 4.49 -17.13 9.93
N TYR A 82 4.47 -17.35 11.24
CA TYR A 82 5.70 -17.30 12.04
C TYR A 82 6.59 -18.52 11.76
N GLY A 83 6.02 -19.64 11.31
CA GLY A 83 6.74 -20.84 10.88
C GLY A 83 7.57 -20.59 9.62
N GLU A 84 7.03 -19.86 8.64
CA GLU A 84 7.77 -19.44 7.44
C GLU A 84 8.99 -18.57 7.83
N ILE A 85 8.80 -17.61 8.73
CA ILE A 85 9.89 -16.74 9.22
C ILE A 85 10.92 -17.55 10.03
N PHE A 86 10.46 -18.49 10.86
CA PHE A 86 11.32 -19.38 11.62
C PHE A 86 12.20 -20.24 10.70
N ILE A 87 11.60 -20.88 9.69
CA ILE A 87 12.31 -21.72 8.73
C ILE A 87 13.32 -20.88 7.93
N SER A 88 12.93 -19.69 7.45
CA SER A 88 13.85 -18.77 6.76
C SER A 88 15.02 -18.35 7.68
N GLY A 89 14.74 -17.90 8.91
CA GLY A 89 15.76 -17.54 9.88
C GLY A 89 16.72 -18.70 10.23
N TRP A 90 16.20 -19.93 10.30
CA TRP A 90 17.00 -21.14 10.51
C TRP A 90 17.90 -21.45 9.32
N MET A 91 17.37 -21.41 8.09
CA MET A 91 18.13 -21.67 6.86
C MET A 91 19.24 -20.64 6.64
N VAL A 92 19.01 -19.37 6.98
CA VAL A 92 19.99 -18.27 6.90
C VAL A 92 21.01 -18.32 8.05
N GLY A 93 20.78 -19.13 9.09
CA GLY A 93 21.64 -19.17 10.28
C GLY A 93 21.49 -17.97 11.22
N SER A 94 20.41 -17.19 11.08
CA SER A 94 20.10 -16.06 11.95
C SER A 94 19.47 -16.54 13.27
N ALA A 95 20.31 -16.86 14.25
CA ALA A 95 19.88 -17.41 15.54
C ALA A 95 18.85 -16.52 16.27
N SER A 96 18.99 -15.19 16.20
CA SER A 96 18.05 -14.25 16.83
C SER A 96 16.67 -14.25 16.14
N THR A 97 16.65 -14.24 14.81
CA THR A 97 15.41 -14.34 14.01
C THR A 97 14.71 -15.66 14.28
N ALA A 98 15.44 -16.78 14.22
CA ALA A 98 14.92 -18.11 14.46
C ALA A 98 14.40 -18.25 15.90
N ALA A 99 15.13 -17.77 16.91
CA ALA A 99 14.67 -17.85 18.29
C ALA A 99 13.39 -17.04 18.51
N LEU A 100 13.34 -15.79 18.03
CA LEU A 100 12.19 -14.92 18.20
C LEU A 100 10.96 -15.45 17.46
N ALA A 101 11.11 -15.85 16.20
CA ALA A 101 10.03 -16.47 15.42
C ALA A 101 9.58 -17.81 16.03
N GLY A 102 10.50 -18.63 16.53
CA GLY A 102 10.20 -19.90 17.19
C GLY A 102 9.38 -19.74 18.47
N VAL A 103 9.66 -18.71 19.28
CA VAL A 103 8.81 -18.35 20.44
C VAL A 103 7.39 -17.99 19.98
N MET A 104 7.25 -17.25 18.88
CA MET A 104 5.93 -16.89 18.34
C MET A 104 5.19 -18.09 17.75
N VAL A 105 5.89 -19.01 17.09
CA VAL A 105 5.31 -20.30 16.65
C VAL A 105 4.78 -21.07 17.84
N LEU A 106 5.56 -21.17 18.93
CA LEU A 106 5.10 -21.86 20.14
C LEU A 106 3.86 -21.18 20.75
N MET A 107 3.84 -19.85 20.83
CA MET A 107 2.66 -19.10 21.30
C MET A 107 1.45 -19.32 20.38
N ALA A 108 1.64 -19.31 19.06
CA ALA A 108 0.59 -19.56 18.07
C ALA A 108 0.06 -21.00 18.16
N LEU A 109 0.92 -22.00 18.42
CA LEU A 109 0.52 -23.38 18.69
C LEU A 109 -0.27 -23.50 20.00
N CYS A 110 0.14 -22.79 21.05
CA CYS A 110 -0.64 -22.69 22.28
C CYS A 110 -2.03 -22.10 22.01
N VAL A 111 -2.12 -21.05 21.19
CA VAL A 111 -3.40 -20.51 20.73
C VAL A 111 -4.16 -21.52 19.87
N LEU A 112 -3.53 -22.28 18.98
CA LEU A 112 -4.15 -23.27 18.07
C LEU A 112 -4.75 -24.46 18.83
N PHE A 113 -4.03 -25.03 19.80
CA PHE A 113 -4.50 -26.15 20.60
C PHE A 113 -5.33 -25.73 21.81
N GLY A 114 -5.27 -24.46 22.18
CA GLY A 114 -5.96 -23.90 23.34
C GLY A 114 -5.30 -24.38 24.64
N PHE A 115 -4.00 -24.19 24.75
CA PHE A 115 -3.19 -24.46 25.93
C PHE A 115 -2.77 -23.14 26.57
N MET A 116 -3.09 -22.95 27.86
CA MET A 116 -2.93 -21.68 28.57
C MET A 116 -3.53 -20.51 27.76
N THR A 117 -4.72 -20.74 27.20
CA THR A 117 -5.30 -19.93 26.12
C THR A 117 -5.35 -18.44 26.46
N PRO A 118 -5.87 -18.01 27.63
CA PRO A 118 -5.88 -16.59 27.97
C PRO A 118 -4.50 -15.92 27.96
N LEU A 119 -3.50 -16.60 28.52
CA LEU A 119 -2.13 -16.08 28.57
C LEU A 119 -1.50 -16.05 27.18
N ALA A 120 -1.60 -17.14 26.42
CA ALA A 120 -1.06 -17.23 25.06
C ALA A 120 -1.68 -16.18 24.13
N VAL A 121 -3.01 -16.01 24.18
CA VAL A 121 -3.73 -14.98 23.42
C VAL A 121 -3.28 -13.59 23.84
N PHE A 122 -3.20 -13.28 25.14
CA PHE A 122 -2.75 -11.96 25.62
C PHE A 122 -1.32 -11.63 25.20
N LEU A 123 -0.39 -12.57 25.37
CA LEU A 123 1.01 -12.39 24.97
C LEU A 123 1.12 -12.19 23.46
N LEU A 124 0.53 -13.09 22.66
CA LEU A 124 0.58 -12.99 21.20
C LEU A 124 -0.06 -11.68 20.70
N MET A 125 -1.18 -11.26 21.29
CA MET A 125 -1.89 -10.02 20.95
C MET A 125 -1.04 -8.77 21.25
N SER A 126 -0.46 -8.70 22.45
CA SER A 126 0.24 -7.51 22.93
C SER A 126 1.66 -7.35 22.39
N THR A 127 2.36 -8.46 22.10
CA THR A 127 3.76 -8.40 21.68
C THR A 127 3.96 -8.45 20.17
N SER A 128 3.06 -9.08 19.40
CA SER A 128 3.24 -9.27 17.94
C SER A 128 3.49 -7.96 17.20
N ASN A 129 2.53 -7.02 17.24
CA ASN A 129 2.64 -5.76 16.50
C ASN A 129 3.61 -4.74 17.11
N ILE A 130 3.70 -4.68 18.44
CA ILE A 130 4.55 -3.67 19.10
C ILE A 130 6.01 -4.10 19.00
N LEU A 131 6.35 -5.31 19.44
CA LEU A 131 7.72 -5.72 19.67
C LEU A 131 8.23 -6.66 18.59
N VAL A 132 7.57 -7.80 18.40
CA VAL A 132 8.15 -8.92 17.67
C VAL A 132 8.24 -8.62 16.18
N ASP A 133 7.18 -8.11 15.57
CA ASP A 133 7.17 -7.83 14.13
C ASP A 133 8.01 -6.60 13.77
N ASN A 134 8.23 -5.66 14.70
CA ASN A 134 9.19 -4.56 14.50
C ASN A 134 10.63 -5.09 14.55
N LEU A 135 10.94 -6.00 15.49
CA LEU A 135 12.26 -6.63 15.59
C LEU A 135 12.55 -7.59 14.44
N LEU A 136 11.56 -8.32 13.96
CA LEU A 136 11.68 -9.23 12.82
C LEU A 136 11.66 -8.49 11.47
N GLY A 137 11.23 -7.23 11.42
CA GLY A 137 10.96 -6.53 10.17
C GLY A 137 9.83 -7.19 9.37
N ALA A 138 8.80 -7.71 10.06
CA ALA A 138 7.65 -8.42 9.48
C ALA A 138 6.32 -7.70 9.80
N SER A 139 6.40 -6.40 10.03
CA SER A 139 5.28 -5.54 10.42
C SER A 139 4.26 -5.40 9.29
N THR A 140 3.13 -6.09 9.37
CA THR A 140 2.06 -6.02 8.35
C THR A 140 0.72 -5.58 8.93
N LEU A 141 -0.20 -5.16 8.05
CA LEU A 141 -1.58 -4.87 8.47
C LEU A 141 -2.29 -6.15 8.95
N GLY A 142 -1.92 -7.32 8.41
CA GLY A 142 -2.52 -8.60 8.79
C GLY A 142 -2.37 -8.90 10.27
N THR A 143 -1.26 -8.50 10.91
CA THR A 143 -1.07 -8.70 12.35
C THR A 143 -1.83 -7.74 13.22
N MET A 144 -2.14 -6.55 12.73
CA MET A 144 -3.08 -5.66 13.44
C MET A 144 -4.44 -6.32 13.51
N VAL A 145 -4.94 -6.86 12.39
CA VAL A 145 -6.21 -7.60 12.35
C VAL A 145 -6.14 -8.87 13.21
N MET A 146 -5.03 -9.61 13.17
CA MET A 146 -4.78 -10.74 14.06
C MET A 146 -4.93 -10.34 15.53
N SER A 147 -4.31 -9.24 15.98
CA SER A 147 -4.46 -8.74 17.36
C SER A 147 -5.88 -8.31 17.69
N ILE A 148 -6.64 -7.75 16.74
CA ILE A 148 -8.07 -7.44 16.92
C ILE A 148 -8.88 -8.73 17.13
N VAL A 149 -8.60 -9.80 16.37
CA VAL A 149 -9.26 -11.09 16.58
C VAL A 149 -8.83 -11.69 17.93
N LEU A 150 -7.55 -11.65 18.28
CA LEU A 150 -7.06 -12.13 19.57
C LEU A 150 -7.68 -11.35 20.75
N LEU A 151 -7.90 -10.04 20.61
CA LEU A 151 -8.65 -9.23 21.57
C LEU A 151 -10.08 -9.77 21.74
N LEU A 152 -10.78 -10.05 20.63
CA LEU A 152 -12.10 -10.69 20.68
C LEU A 152 -12.04 -12.02 21.42
N LEU A 153 -11.08 -12.89 21.11
CA LEU A 153 -10.93 -14.20 21.74
C LEU A 153 -10.63 -14.10 23.24
N LEU A 154 -9.84 -13.12 23.67
CA LEU A 154 -9.53 -12.87 25.08
C LEU A 154 -10.75 -12.35 25.85
N LEU A 155 -11.49 -11.40 25.24
CA LEU A 155 -12.72 -10.86 25.82
C LEU A 155 -13.86 -11.89 25.82
N ALA A 156 -13.92 -12.78 24.82
CA ALA A 156 -14.94 -13.82 24.65
C ALA A 156 -14.53 -15.20 25.21
N PRO A 157 -13.90 -15.24 26.38
CA PRO A 157 -12.76 -16.11 26.74
C PRO A 157 -12.71 -17.46 25.99
N ALA A 158 -12.05 -17.46 24.83
CA ALA A 158 -11.89 -18.63 23.97
C ALA A 158 -11.11 -19.76 24.68
N GLY A 159 -11.32 -20.99 24.24
CA GLY A 159 -10.61 -22.16 24.74
C GLY A 159 -11.24 -22.78 25.99
N ARG A 160 -12.52 -22.55 26.28
CA ARG A 160 -13.21 -23.23 27.39
C ARG A 160 -13.93 -24.51 27.00
N ARG A 161 -14.24 -24.71 25.72
CA ARG A 161 -14.99 -25.88 25.26
C ARG A 161 -14.14 -26.79 24.37
N ILE A 162 -13.61 -26.26 23.27
CA ILE A 162 -12.79 -27.02 22.32
C ILE A 162 -11.34 -26.61 22.53
N SER A 163 -10.63 -27.24 23.48
CA SER A 163 -9.25 -26.89 23.81
C SER A 163 -8.53 -27.94 24.67
N ALA A 164 -7.19 -27.88 24.70
CA ALA A 164 -6.38 -28.61 25.67
C ALA A 164 -6.66 -28.17 27.12
N ASP A 165 -6.93 -26.88 27.35
CA ASP A 165 -7.30 -26.34 28.66
C ASP A 165 -8.55 -27.03 29.23
N SER A 166 -9.60 -27.21 28.41
CA SER A 166 -10.83 -27.90 28.83
C SER A 166 -10.59 -29.36 29.22
N LEU A 167 -9.67 -30.03 28.52
CA LEU A 167 -9.23 -31.40 28.82
C LEU A 167 -8.43 -31.46 30.12
N LEU A 168 -7.55 -30.49 30.34
CA LEU A 168 -6.72 -30.41 31.54
C LEU A 168 -7.54 -30.12 32.78
N VAL A 169 -8.52 -29.22 32.70
CA VAL A 169 -9.42 -28.88 33.83
C VAL A 169 -10.32 -30.06 34.22
N ALA A 170 -10.70 -30.91 33.26
CA ALA A 170 -11.40 -32.15 33.55
C ALA A 170 -10.56 -33.16 34.35
N ARG A 171 -9.23 -32.96 34.42
CA ARG A 171 -8.30 -33.76 35.21
C ARG A 171 -7.88 -32.98 36.46
N HIS A 172 -7.53 -33.70 37.52
CA HIS A 172 -6.98 -33.08 38.73
C HIS A 172 -5.45 -32.96 38.58
N GLY A 173 -4.86 -31.80 38.91
CA GLY A 173 -3.40 -31.60 38.85
C GLY A 173 -2.95 -30.15 38.94
N LEU A 174 -1.62 -29.92 38.96
CA LEU A 174 -1.04 -28.57 39.01
C LEU A 174 -1.38 -27.74 37.77
N LEU A 175 -1.28 -28.32 36.57
CA LEU A 175 -1.66 -27.64 35.32
C LEU A 175 -3.15 -27.29 35.29
N ALA A 176 -4.03 -28.16 35.80
CA ALA A 176 -5.45 -27.84 35.91
C ALA A 176 -5.69 -26.62 36.82
N ARG A 177 -4.96 -26.51 37.94
CA ARG A 177 -5.03 -25.35 38.85
C ARG A 177 -4.56 -24.06 38.18
N THR A 178 -3.50 -24.11 37.37
CA THR A 178 -3.02 -22.91 36.65
C THR A 178 -4.00 -22.46 35.57
N VAL A 179 -4.61 -23.40 34.83
CA VAL A 179 -5.70 -23.08 33.88
C VAL A 179 -6.91 -22.50 34.61
N LEU A 180 -7.34 -23.12 35.72
CA LEU A 180 -8.46 -22.62 36.54
C LEU A 180 -8.20 -21.21 37.07
N LEU A 181 -6.96 -20.89 37.45
CA LEU A 181 -6.58 -19.53 37.86
C LEU A 181 -6.74 -18.54 36.70
N GLN A 182 -6.28 -18.89 35.49
CA GLN A 182 -6.48 -18.05 34.30
C GLN A 182 -7.97 -17.88 33.97
N TRP A 183 -8.75 -18.95 34.10
CA TRP A 183 -10.20 -18.92 33.94
C TRP A 183 -10.88 -18.04 35.00
N ARG A 184 -10.37 -18.00 36.23
CA ARG A 184 -10.88 -17.09 37.26
C ARG A 184 -10.56 -15.62 36.95
N ILE A 185 -9.35 -15.33 36.46
CA ILE A 185 -8.92 -13.98 36.06
C ILE A 185 -9.75 -13.49 34.88
N THR A 186 -9.95 -14.34 33.88
CA THR A 186 -10.76 -14.02 32.70
C THR A 186 -12.24 -14.12 32.96
N GLY A 187 -12.71 -14.83 33.99
CA GLY A 187 -14.10 -15.10 34.35
C GLY A 187 -14.94 -15.80 33.27
N ASP A 188 -16.20 -16.10 33.60
CA ASP A 188 -17.03 -17.01 32.82
C ASP A 188 -17.56 -16.39 31.51
N PRO A 189 -17.80 -17.23 30.48
CA PRO A 189 -18.35 -16.77 29.22
C PRO A 189 -19.87 -16.58 29.36
N SER A 190 -20.39 -15.49 28.80
CA SER A 190 -21.82 -15.19 28.77
C SER A 190 -22.22 -14.58 27.44
N SER A 191 -23.52 -14.61 27.10
CA SER A 191 -24.02 -13.98 25.88
C SER A 191 -23.75 -12.47 25.88
N ASP A 192 -23.91 -11.78 27.02
CA ASP A 192 -23.64 -10.34 27.14
C ASP A 192 -22.18 -10.05 26.81
N ARG A 193 -21.30 -10.87 27.37
CA ARG A 193 -19.86 -10.74 27.19
C ARG A 193 -19.43 -10.97 25.75
N LEU A 194 -20.05 -11.93 25.06
CA LEU A 194 -19.77 -12.16 23.66
C LEU A 194 -20.15 -10.95 22.79
N VAL A 195 -21.32 -10.34 23.02
CA VAL A 195 -21.74 -9.13 22.31
C VAL A 195 -20.78 -7.96 22.58
N ILE A 196 -20.31 -7.80 23.82
CA ILE A 196 -19.31 -6.78 24.17
C ILE A 196 -17.94 -7.08 23.56
N ALA A 197 -17.51 -8.34 23.50
CA ALA A 197 -16.26 -8.72 22.83
C ALA A 197 -16.31 -8.37 21.33
N LYS A 198 -17.44 -8.67 20.67
CA LYS A 198 -17.68 -8.31 19.27
C LYS A 198 -17.65 -6.79 19.05
N ILE A 199 -18.34 -6.01 19.90
CA ILE A 199 -18.37 -4.54 19.75
C ILE A 199 -17.01 -3.89 20.06
N ALA A 200 -16.24 -4.44 20.99
CA ALA A 200 -14.88 -3.96 21.29
C ALA A 200 -13.92 -4.21 20.12
N ALA A 201 -13.98 -5.39 19.51
CA ALA A 201 -13.13 -5.73 18.37
C ALA A 201 -13.49 -4.91 17.11
N ILE A 202 -14.78 -4.74 16.80
CA ILE A 202 -15.20 -3.87 15.68
C ILE A 202 -14.91 -2.39 15.97
N PHE A 203 -14.89 -1.96 17.23
CA PHE A 203 -14.45 -0.61 17.60
C PHE A 203 -12.94 -0.42 17.34
N ALA A 204 -12.10 -1.39 17.72
CA ALA A 204 -10.67 -1.36 17.40
C ALA A 204 -10.44 -1.29 15.87
N TYR A 205 -11.15 -2.13 15.11
CA TYR A 205 -11.11 -2.10 13.65
C TYR A 205 -11.65 -0.78 13.08
N TYR A 206 -12.70 -0.21 13.67
CA TYR A 206 -13.24 1.09 13.27
C TYR A 206 -12.24 2.23 13.45
N CYS A 207 -11.48 2.26 14.56
CA CYS A 207 -10.41 3.24 14.75
C CYS A 207 -9.39 3.19 13.61
N VAL A 208 -9.06 1.97 13.18
CA VAL A 208 -8.16 1.71 12.06
C VAL A 208 -8.76 2.19 10.72
N CYS A 209 -10.05 1.91 10.46
CA CYS A 209 -10.77 2.42 9.29
C CYS A 209 -10.84 3.94 9.24
N ILE A 210 -11.11 4.60 10.37
CA ILE A 210 -11.19 6.06 10.45
C ILE A 210 -9.81 6.69 10.21
N TYR A 211 -8.74 6.09 10.72
CA TYR A 211 -7.39 6.53 10.37
C TYR A 211 -7.13 6.40 8.88
N SER A 212 -7.42 5.23 8.29
CA SER A 212 -7.23 5.00 6.86
C SER A 212 -8.01 6.01 6.01
N VAL A 213 -9.31 6.22 6.25
CA VAL A 213 -10.09 7.17 5.45
C VAL A 213 -9.60 8.61 5.61
N THR A 214 -9.27 9.05 6.84
CA THR A 214 -8.77 10.42 7.04
C THR A 214 -7.44 10.67 6.35
N TRP A 215 -6.57 9.66 6.32
CA TRP A 215 -5.33 9.72 5.53
C TRP A 215 -5.60 9.74 4.03
N HIS A 216 -6.47 8.85 3.53
CA HIS A 216 -6.79 8.77 2.10
C HIS A 216 -7.54 10.00 1.56
N LEU A 217 -8.23 10.76 2.42
CA LEU A 217 -8.80 12.05 2.04
C LEU A 217 -7.73 13.12 1.70
N GLN A 218 -6.47 12.89 2.07
CA GLN A 218 -5.35 13.76 1.73
C GLN A 218 -4.56 13.27 0.52
N ASP A 219 -4.90 12.11 -0.05
CA ASP A 219 -4.19 11.51 -1.17
C ASP A 219 -4.99 11.66 -2.47
N GLU A 220 -4.41 12.38 -3.43
CA GLU A 220 -5.02 12.63 -4.75
C GLU A 220 -5.38 11.33 -5.48
N ALA A 221 -4.57 10.27 -5.35
CA ALA A 221 -4.84 9.00 -6.00
C ALA A 221 -6.16 8.39 -5.48
N TRP A 222 -6.43 8.52 -4.19
CA TRP A 222 -7.67 8.06 -3.57
C TRP A 222 -8.86 8.96 -3.90
N LEU A 223 -8.69 10.28 -3.84
CA LEU A 223 -9.75 11.25 -4.17
C LEU A 223 -10.23 11.12 -5.62
N SER A 224 -9.31 10.83 -6.56
CA SER A 224 -9.65 10.59 -7.96
C SER A 224 -10.45 9.29 -8.19
N GLY A 225 -10.49 8.39 -7.20
CA GLY A 225 -11.13 7.08 -7.28
C GLY A 225 -10.40 6.08 -8.16
N MET A 226 -9.13 6.34 -8.51
CA MET A 226 -8.37 5.57 -9.51
C MET A 226 -7.42 4.51 -8.92
N VAL A 227 -7.31 4.42 -7.58
CA VAL A 227 -6.41 3.48 -6.90
C VAL A 227 -6.67 2.03 -7.29
N ILE A 228 -7.94 1.60 -7.32
CA ILE A 228 -8.26 0.20 -7.65
C ILE A 228 -7.87 -0.12 -9.10
N ALA A 229 -8.18 0.75 -10.06
CA ALA A 229 -7.73 0.56 -11.44
C ALA A 229 -6.21 0.40 -11.52
N ARG A 230 -5.47 1.27 -10.82
CA ARG A 230 -4.01 1.22 -10.76
C ARG A 230 -3.48 -0.08 -10.13
N VAL A 231 -4.05 -0.50 -9.01
CA VAL A 231 -3.67 -1.75 -8.32
C VAL A 231 -3.99 -2.97 -9.19
N MET A 232 -5.17 -3.01 -9.82
CA MET A 232 -5.60 -4.15 -10.63
C MET A 232 -4.84 -4.27 -11.96
N LEU A 233 -4.34 -3.16 -12.52
CA LEU A 233 -3.53 -3.12 -13.74
C LEU A 233 -2.05 -3.44 -13.49
N SER A 234 -1.59 -3.44 -12.23
CA SER A 234 -0.20 -3.76 -11.94
C SER A 234 0.05 -5.25 -11.88
N PRO A 235 1.08 -5.77 -12.56
CA PRO A 235 1.49 -7.15 -12.39
C PRO A 235 2.11 -7.44 -11.02
N VAL A 236 2.53 -6.41 -10.27
CA VAL A 236 3.13 -6.58 -8.93
C VAL A 236 2.04 -6.77 -7.87
N SER A 237 0.97 -5.97 -7.94
CA SER A 237 -0.13 -6.06 -6.97
C SER A 237 -1.29 -6.95 -7.40
N ASN A 238 -1.30 -7.45 -8.64
CA ASN A 238 -2.32 -8.37 -9.14
C ASN A 238 -1.71 -9.36 -10.16
N PRO A 239 -0.78 -10.23 -9.73
CA PRO A 239 -0.02 -11.09 -10.64
C PRO A 239 -0.93 -12.04 -11.44
N GLU A 240 -1.99 -12.56 -10.83
CA GLU A 240 -2.87 -13.55 -11.46
C GLU A 240 -3.86 -12.94 -12.47
N LEU A 241 -4.41 -11.75 -12.19
CA LEU A 241 -5.51 -11.17 -12.96
C LEU A 241 -5.13 -9.90 -13.77
N ASN A 242 -3.90 -9.39 -13.68
CA ASN A 242 -3.53 -8.13 -14.35
C ASN A 242 -3.73 -8.17 -15.86
N GLU A 243 -3.45 -9.30 -16.52
CA GLU A 243 -3.58 -9.39 -17.98
C GLU A 243 -5.03 -9.31 -18.44
N GLN A 244 -5.93 -10.01 -17.73
CA GLN A 244 -7.36 -10.01 -17.99
C GLN A 244 -7.93 -8.60 -17.75
N VAL A 245 -7.49 -7.93 -16.68
CA VAL A 245 -7.87 -6.53 -16.41
C VAL A 245 -7.31 -5.60 -17.48
N TRP A 246 -6.09 -5.83 -17.98
CA TRP A 246 -5.52 -5.03 -19.07
C TRP A 246 -6.32 -5.18 -20.35
N ARG A 247 -6.71 -6.40 -20.72
CA ARG A 247 -7.58 -6.66 -21.88
C ARG A 247 -8.94 -5.97 -21.70
N LEU A 248 -9.52 -6.04 -20.50
CA LEU A 248 -10.77 -5.35 -20.18
C LEU A 248 -10.62 -3.82 -20.27
N TYR A 249 -9.51 -3.26 -19.79
CA TYR A 249 -9.23 -1.84 -19.90
C TYR A 249 -9.01 -1.42 -21.35
N GLN A 250 -8.28 -2.19 -22.16
CA GLN A 250 -8.09 -1.90 -23.57
C GLN A 250 -9.41 -1.97 -24.34
N PHE A 251 -10.29 -2.89 -23.97
CA PHE A 251 -11.63 -3.01 -24.53
C PHE A 251 -12.58 -1.87 -24.09
N SER A 252 -12.59 -1.54 -22.80
CA SER A 252 -13.45 -0.52 -22.22
C SER A 252 -12.76 0.15 -21.02
N PRO A 253 -11.96 1.22 -21.24
CA PRO A 253 -11.36 1.98 -20.16
C PRO A 253 -12.43 2.54 -19.22
N TRP A 254 -13.55 3.00 -19.78
CA TRP A 254 -14.70 3.52 -19.04
C TRP A 254 -15.22 2.58 -17.96
N LEU A 255 -15.35 1.28 -18.28
CA LEU A 255 -15.86 0.30 -17.33
C LEU A 255 -14.90 0.09 -16.16
N VAL A 256 -13.61 -0.13 -16.44
CA VAL A 256 -12.58 -0.35 -15.40
C VAL A 256 -12.46 0.87 -14.48
N VAL A 257 -12.43 2.07 -15.06
CA VAL A 257 -12.36 3.32 -14.30
C VAL A 257 -13.61 3.55 -13.45
N SER A 258 -14.81 3.32 -14.00
CA SER A 258 -16.06 3.51 -13.26
C SER A 258 -16.21 2.51 -12.12
N LEU A 259 -15.84 1.24 -12.34
CA LEU A 259 -15.80 0.23 -11.29
C LEU A 259 -14.80 0.61 -10.18
N SER A 260 -13.63 1.16 -10.54
CA SER A 260 -12.66 1.66 -9.59
C SER A 260 -13.26 2.78 -8.71
N ARG A 261 -13.90 3.78 -9.32
CA ARG A 261 -14.52 4.90 -8.59
C ARG A 261 -15.63 4.43 -7.66
N ILE A 262 -16.56 3.59 -8.15
CA ILE A 262 -17.64 3.03 -7.35
C ILE A 262 -17.08 2.26 -6.15
N SER A 263 -16.04 1.45 -6.38
CA SER A 263 -15.39 0.67 -5.32
C SER A 263 -14.73 1.57 -4.28
N ILE A 264 -14.01 2.63 -4.68
CA ILE A 264 -13.37 3.55 -3.75
C ILE A 264 -14.40 4.35 -2.94
N TYR A 265 -15.42 4.91 -3.58
CA TYR A 265 -16.44 5.68 -2.86
C TYR A 265 -17.28 4.79 -1.94
N GLY A 266 -17.61 3.57 -2.39
CA GLY A 266 -18.23 2.57 -1.53
C GLY A 266 -17.34 2.20 -0.35
N MET A 267 -16.02 2.10 -0.53
CA MET A 267 -15.06 1.85 0.55
C MET A 267 -15.01 2.99 1.57
N PHE A 268 -14.99 4.25 1.12
CA PHE A 268 -15.03 5.40 2.02
C PHE A 268 -16.31 5.45 2.84
N ALA A 269 -17.46 5.23 2.20
CA ALA A 269 -18.73 5.13 2.91
C ALA A 269 -18.69 3.97 3.92
N TRP A 270 -18.13 2.82 3.53
CA TRP A 270 -18.00 1.66 4.40
C TRP A 270 -17.09 1.92 5.60
N TYR A 271 -15.91 2.53 5.45
CA TYR A 271 -15.02 2.86 6.55
C TYR A 271 -15.67 3.75 7.61
N ILE A 272 -16.47 4.72 7.20
CA ILE A 272 -17.21 5.60 8.12
C ILE A 272 -18.39 4.85 8.76
N LEU A 273 -19.04 3.95 8.02
CA LEU A 273 -20.25 3.26 8.46
C LEU A 273 -20.01 1.93 9.18
N VAL A 274 -18.80 1.37 9.17
CA VAL A 274 -18.56 0.00 9.66
C VAL A 274 -19.00 -0.21 11.12
N LEU A 275 -18.90 0.81 11.97
CA LEU A 275 -19.43 0.79 13.34
C LEU A 275 -20.85 1.39 13.45
N PRO A 276 -21.11 2.68 13.12
CA PRO A 276 -22.42 3.28 13.32
C PRO A 276 -23.50 2.63 12.44
N GLY A 277 -23.14 2.18 11.24
CA GLY A 277 -24.03 1.52 10.29
C GLY A 277 -24.64 0.21 10.80
N LEU A 278 -24.00 -0.48 11.76
CA LEU A 278 -24.57 -1.64 12.45
C LEU A 278 -25.81 -1.27 13.29
N LEU A 279 -25.95 0.00 13.67
CA LEU A 279 -27.02 0.54 14.52
C LEU A 279 -28.10 1.31 13.73
N MET A 280 -27.83 1.64 12.46
CA MET A 280 -28.66 2.50 11.59
C MET A 280 -29.76 1.75 10.80
N GLY A 281 -30.09 0.52 11.19
CA GLY A 281 -31.18 -0.26 10.58
C GLY A 281 -30.71 -1.35 9.62
N LYS A 282 -31.67 -2.05 9.01
CA LYS A 282 -31.40 -3.30 8.26
C LYS A 282 -30.59 -3.08 6.98
N VAL A 283 -30.89 -2.03 6.22
CA VAL A 283 -30.26 -1.76 4.91
C VAL A 283 -28.81 -1.34 5.08
N VAL A 284 -28.54 -0.33 5.93
CA VAL A 284 -27.17 0.13 6.20
C VAL A 284 -26.32 -0.98 6.81
N ARG A 285 -26.88 -1.76 7.74
CA ARG A 285 -26.19 -2.93 8.29
C ARG A 285 -25.90 -3.99 7.22
N ALA A 286 -26.84 -4.28 6.32
CA ALA A 286 -26.60 -5.21 5.23
C ALA A 286 -25.48 -4.71 4.30
N PHE A 287 -25.46 -3.42 3.99
CA PHE A 287 -24.35 -2.80 3.26
C PHE A 287 -23.02 -3.01 3.99
N VAL A 288 -22.94 -2.67 5.29
CA VAL A 288 -21.72 -2.89 6.09
C VAL A 288 -21.26 -4.35 6.02
N ILE A 289 -22.15 -5.31 6.25
CA ILE A 289 -21.81 -6.74 6.29
C ILE A 289 -21.36 -7.25 4.91
N TRP A 290 -22.13 -6.97 3.86
CA TRP A 290 -21.87 -7.52 2.53
C TRP A 290 -20.74 -6.81 1.80
N TRP A 291 -20.61 -5.49 1.94
CA TRP A 291 -19.49 -4.75 1.38
C TRP A 291 -18.18 -5.13 2.03
N GLY A 292 -18.16 -5.25 3.37
CA GLY A 292 -16.98 -5.72 4.11
C GLY A 292 -16.57 -7.14 3.70
N LEU A 293 -17.55 -8.05 3.54
CA LEU A 293 -17.27 -9.41 3.05
C LEU A 293 -16.69 -9.40 1.63
N ALA A 294 -17.28 -8.62 0.71
CA ALA A 294 -16.79 -8.51 -0.66
C ALA A 294 -15.35 -7.97 -0.68
N PHE A 295 -15.06 -6.93 0.11
CA PHE A 295 -13.72 -6.38 0.26
C PHE A 295 -12.73 -7.43 0.77
N PHE A 296 -13.06 -8.18 1.81
CA PHE A 296 -12.16 -9.19 2.37
C PHE A 296 -11.94 -10.38 1.44
N LEU A 297 -12.95 -10.78 0.66
CA LEU A 297 -12.77 -11.79 -0.39
C LEU A 297 -11.82 -11.29 -1.48
N ILE A 298 -11.97 -10.03 -1.93
CA ILE A 298 -11.05 -9.41 -2.89
C ILE A 298 -9.63 -9.31 -2.30
N SER A 299 -9.51 -8.84 -1.05
CA SER A 299 -8.25 -8.77 -0.28
C SER A 299 -7.55 -10.13 -0.14
N THR A 300 -8.31 -11.23 -0.14
CA THR A 300 -7.78 -12.59 0.04
C THR A 300 -7.40 -13.26 -1.28
N PHE A 301 -8.25 -13.13 -2.30
CA PHE A 301 -8.15 -13.93 -3.53
C PHE A 301 -7.73 -13.14 -4.76
N VAL A 302 -7.78 -11.81 -4.70
CA VAL A 302 -7.46 -10.94 -5.85
C VAL A 302 -6.22 -10.11 -5.54
N LEU A 303 -6.13 -9.57 -4.33
CA LEU A 303 -4.96 -8.84 -3.88
C LEU A 303 -4.03 -9.81 -3.14
N PRO A 304 -2.73 -9.90 -3.49
CA PRO A 304 -1.77 -10.77 -2.83
C PRO A 304 -1.31 -10.15 -1.49
N LEU A 305 -2.26 -9.79 -0.62
CA LEU A 305 -2.00 -9.18 0.70
C LEU A 305 -1.68 -10.22 1.79
N ARG A 306 -1.29 -11.42 1.36
CA ARG A 306 -0.88 -12.55 2.20
C ARG A 306 -1.90 -12.87 3.27
N PHE A 307 -1.48 -12.84 4.54
CA PHE A 307 -2.29 -13.21 5.68
C PHE A 307 -3.37 -12.18 6.03
N LEU A 308 -3.32 -10.96 5.48
CA LEU A 308 -4.31 -9.92 5.79
C LEU A 308 -5.74 -10.39 5.51
N GLY A 309 -6.03 -10.75 4.26
CA GLY A 309 -7.36 -11.17 3.86
C GLY A 309 -7.86 -12.38 4.68
N TRP A 310 -6.98 -13.33 4.99
CA TRP A 310 -7.32 -14.47 5.82
C TRP A 310 -7.71 -14.10 7.25
N TYR A 311 -6.97 -13.21 7.92
CA TYR A 311 -7.36 -12.72 9.25
C TYR A 311 -8.64 -11.89 9.21
N GLU A 312 -8.85 -11.08 8.16
CA GLU A 312 -10.08 -10.33 7.95
C GLU A 312 -11.30 -11.25 7.74
N LEU A 313 -11.15 -12.34 6.99
CA LEU A 313 -12.22 -13.35 6.83
C LEU A 313 -12.53 -14.06 8.14
N VAL A 314 -11.53 -14.42 8.96
CA VAL A 314 -11.77 -15.02 10.28
C VAL A 314 -12.44 -14.01 11.22
N PHE A 315 -12.01 -12.74 11.18
CA PHE A 315 -12.65 -11.65 11.93
C PHE A 315 -14.11 -11.47 11.54
N TRP A 316 -14.40 -11.41 10.24
CA TRP A 316 -15.77 -11.25 9.75
C TRP A 316 -16.64 -12.46 10.03
N PHE A 317 -16.06 -13.65 9.94
CA PHE A 317 -16.70 -14.91 10.29
C PHE A 317 -17.18 -14.90 11.75
N VAL A 318 -16.31 -14.59 12.71
CA VAL A 318 -16.71 -14.61 14.14
C VAL A 318 -17.72 -13.51 14.48
N LEU A 319 -17.70 -12.38 13.77
CA LEU A 319 -18.66 -11.29 13.98
C LEU A 319 -20.05 -11.62 13.43
N PHE A 320 -20.13 -12.02 12.16
CA PHE A 320 -21.38 -12.00 11.39
C PHE A 320 -21.79 -13.34 10.78
N PHE A 321 -20.95 -14.37 10.81
CA PHE A 321 -21.36 -15.64 10.23
C PHE A 321 -22.50 -16.25 11.07
N PRO A 322 -23.60 -16.66 10.43
CA PRO A 322 -24.74 -17.20 11.15
C PRO A 322 -24.44 -18.61 11.67
N ALA A 323 -24.24 -18.76 12.99
CA ALA A 323 -23.90 -20.05 13.62
C ALA A 323 -24.85 -21.18 13.22
N GLN A 324 -26.12 -20.90 12.95
CA GLN A 324 -27.11 -21.86 12.48
C GLN A 324 -26.72 -22.61 11.19
N TRP A 325 -25.84 -22.06 10.35
CA TRP A 325 -25.36 -22.74 9.15
C TRP A 325 -24.34 -23.84 9.45
N LEU A 326 -23.58 -23.70 10.53
CA LEU A 326 -22.66 -24.73 11.02
C LEU A 326 -23.35 -25.69 11.99
N VAL A 327 -24.24 -25.14 12.83
CA VAL A 327 -24.76 -25.82 14.01
C VAL A 327 -26.19 -26.31 13.80
N GLY A 328 -26.88 -25.96 12.72
CA GLY A 328 -28.32 -26.19 12.60
C GLY A 328 -29.12 -25.23 13.48
N ARG A 329 -30.45 -25.25 13.35
CA ARG A 329 -31.32 -24.18 13.89
C ARG A 329 -31.41 -24.11 15.42
N LYS A 330 -31.12 -25.21 16.14
CA LYS A 330 -31.28 -25.29 17.61
C LYS A 330 -30.26 -26.26 18.24
N PRO A 331 -29.74 -25.98 19.45
CA PRO A 331 -28.92 -26.93 20.21
C PRO A 331 -29.73 -28.18 20.55
N LEU A 332 -29.09 -29.34 20.66
CA LEU A 332 -29.73 -30.64 20.98
C LEU A 332 -30.96 -30.90 20.12
N SER A 333 -30.73 -31.09 18.82
CA SER A 333 -31.81 -31.21 17.84
C SER A 333 -32.07 -32.66 17.40
N LEU A 334 -31.22 -33.61 17.78
CA LEU A 334 -31.32 -35.01 17.36
C LEU A 334 -30.99 -35.97 18.51
N ALA A 335 -31.98 -36.72 19.00
CA ALA A 335 -31.74 -37.84 19.91
C ALA A 335 -31.41 -39.11 19.10
N ILE A 336 -30.36 -39.83 19.47
CA ILE A 336 -29.89 -41.04 18.78
C ILE A 336 -30.04 -42.21 19.73
N LEU A 337 -30.93 -43.12 19.38
CA LEU A 337 -31.15 -44.40 20.03
C LEU A 337 -30.17 -45.42 19.47
N PHE A 338 -29.48 -46.14 20.36
CA PHE A 338 -28.48 -47.14 19.99
C PHE A 338 -28.48 -48.34 20.94
N ASP A 339 -28.02 -49.49 20.44
CA ASP A 339 -27.79 -50.69 21.26
C ASP A 339 -26.48 -50.58 22.06
N ASP A 340 -26.60 -50.44 23.37
CA ASP A 340 -25.48 -50.35 24.30
C ASP A 340 -24.75 -51.68 24.51
N ARG A 341 -25.24 -52.78 23.92
CA ARG A 341 -24.55 -54.08 23.91
C ARG A 341 -23.79 -54.37 22.61
N CYS A 342 -23.88 -53.53 21.59
CA CYS A 342 -23.15 -53.74 20.33
C CYS A 342 -21.84 -52.93 20.33
N ASN A 343 -20.69 -53.60 20.13
CA ASN A 343 -19.38 -52.92 20.07
C ASN A 343 -19.29 -51.89 18.94
N LEU A 344 -19.92 -52.17 17.78
CA LEU A 344 -19.96 -51.22 16.67
C LEU A 344 -20.76 -49.97 17.03
N CYS A 345 -21.94 -50.13 17.62
CA CYS A 345 -22.82 -49.02 18.00
C CYS A 345 -22.17 -48.15 19.08
N ASP A 346 -21.59 -48.75 20.12
CA ASP A 346 -20.89 -48.02 21.19
C ASP A 346 -19.69 -47.23 20.64
N ARG A 347 -18.85 -47.83 19.80
CA ARG A 347 -17.73 -47.12 19.13
C ARG A 347 -18.23 -46.00 18.23
N THR A 348 -19.29 -46.25 17.46
CA THR A 348 -19.89 -45.24 16.57
C THR A 348 -20.42 -44.06 17.38
N VAL A 349 -21.14 -44.30 18.47
CA VAL A 349 -21.66 -43.25 19.35
C VAL A 349 -20.53 -42.47 20.02
N ARG A 350 -19.46 -43.11 20.50
CA ARG A 350 -18.30 -42.42 21.06
C ARG A 350 -17.60 -41.54 20.01
N PHE A 351 -17.48 -42.03 18.78
CA PHE A 351 -16.94 -41.25 17.67
C PHE A 351 -17.84 -40.07 17.31
N LEU A 352 -19.15 -40.29 17.15
CA LEU A 352 -20.13 -39.24 16.88
C LEU A 352 -20.16 -38.19 17.99
N ALA A 353 -20.06 -38.62 19.24
CA ALA A 353 -19.94 -37.75 20.40
C ALA A 353 -18.65 -36.91 20.34
N LEU A 354 -17.51 -37.52 20.01
CA LEU A 354 -16.24 -36.82 19.89
C LEU A 354 -16.29 -35.70 18.83
N ILE A 355 -16.92 -35.96 17.69
CA ILE A 355 -17.01 -35.00 16.58
C ILE A 355 -18.22 -34.08 16.67
N ASP A 356 -19.17 -34.34 17.58
CA ASP A 356 -20.30 -33.45 17.88
C ASP A 356 -19.83 -32.26 18.75
N ILE A 357 -18.88 -31.51 18.19
CA ILE A 357 -18.28 -30.32 18.79
C ILE A 357 -19.32 -29.24 19.10
N PHE A 358 -20.51 -29.30 18.48
CA PHE A 358 -21.59 -28.33 18.65
C PHE A 358 -22.71 -28.80 19.59
N GLY A 359 -22.74 -30.08 20.00
CA GLY A 359 -23.76 -30.59 20.91
C GLY A 359 -25.13 -30.70 20.24
N GLN A 360 -25.16 -31.15 18.99
CA GLN A 360 -26.37 -31.36 18.21
C GLN A 360 -27.06 -32.67 18.52
N CYS A 361 -26.33 -33.65 19.06
CA CYS A 361 -26.77 -35.00 19.27
C CYS A 361 -26.92 -35.32 20.76
N GLU A 362 -28.03 -35.95 21.12
CA GLU A 362 -28.25 -36.58 22.42
C GLU A 362 -28.25 -38.09 22.25
N PHE A 363 -27.29 -38.80 22.83
CA PHE A 363 -27.18 -40.25 22.70
C PHE A 363 -27.91 -40.95 23.84
N ARG A 364 -28.79 -41.90 23.51
CA ARG A 364 -29.63 -42.62 24.46
C ARG A 364 -29.55 -44.14 24.23
N PRO A 365 -29.06 -44.94 25.20
CA PRO A 365 -29.15 -46.39 25.14
C PRO A 365 -30.61 -46.85 25.03
N ILE A 366 -30.98 -47.58 23.98
CA ILE A 366 -32.39 -47.93 23.74
C ILE A 366 -32.98 -48.81 24.84
N ARG A 367 -32.19 -49.76 25.38
CA ARG A 367 -32.64 -50.70 26.42
C ARG A 367 -33.06 -50.00 27.71
N ARG A 368 -32.51 -48.81 27.97
CA ARG A 368 -32.78 -48.01 29.18
C ARG A 368 -33.74 -46.84 28.92
N ASN A 369 -34.01 -46.54 27.65
CA ASN A 369 -34.86 -45.44 27.21
C ASN A 369 -36.07 -45.96 26.39
N THR A 370 -36.66 -47.08 26.80
CA THR A 370 -37.77 -47.74 26.07
C THR A 370 -39.04 -46.88 26.05
N SER A 371 -39.31 -46.12 27.11
CA SER A 371 -40.46 -45.20 27.16
C SER A 371 -40.35 -44.10 26.11
N PHE A 372 -39.18 -43.46 26.02
CA PHE A 372 -38.90 -42.43 25.01
C PHE A 372 -38.90 -43.01 23.59
N ALA A 373 -38.38 -44.22 23.40
CA ALA A 373 -38.45 -44.92 22.12
C ALA A 373 -39.90 -45.21 21.71
N ALA A 374 -40.73 -45.73 22.62
CA ALA A 374 -42.13 -46.04 22.38
C ALA A 374 -42.96 -44.77 22.07
N GLU A 375 -42.70 -43.66 22.76
CA GLU A 375 -43.34 -42.36 22.50
C GLU A 375 -43.14 -41.88 21.05
N HIS A 376 -42.02 -42.24 20.44
CA HIS A 376 -41.68 -41.89 19.05
C HIS A 376 -41.87 -43.06 18.08
N GLY A 377 -42.62 -44.08 18.48
CA GLY A 377 -42.97 -45.22 17.63
C GLY A 377 -41.79 -46.11 17.25
N VAL A 378 -40.75 -46.19 18.08
CA VAL A 378 -39.58 -47.07 17.88
C VAL A 378 -39.71 -48.28 18.78
N THR A 379 -39.82 -49.47 18.18
CA THR A 379 -39.83 -50.71 18.97
C THR A 379 -38.42 -51.05 19.48
N LEU A 380 -38.35 -51.79 20.59
CA LEU A 380 -37.05 -52.25 21.09
C LEU A 380 -36.29 -53.07 20.04
N ALA A 381 -36.98 -53.96 19.31
CA ALA A 381 -36.37 -54.78 18.27
C ALA A 381 -35.76 -53.93 17.13
N GLU A 382 -36.45 -52.86 16.72
CA GLU A 382 -35.97 -51.95 15.67
C GLU A 382 -34.71 -51.23 16.09
N GLY A 383 -34.69 -50.54 17.24
CA GLY A 383 -33.51 -49.80 17.65
C GLY A 383 -32.40 -50.65 18.26
N LEU A 384 -32.65 -51.95 18.49
CA LEU A 384 -31.57 -52.91 18.64
C LEU A 384 -30.91 -53.22 17.30
N THR A 385 -31.65 -53.17 16.19
CA THR A 385 -31.19 -53.52 14.83
C THR A 385 -30.50 -52.35 14.12
N ASP A 386 -31.14 -51.19 14.11
CA ASP A 386 -30.65 -49.98 13.44
C ASP A 386 -30.37 -48.87 14.47
N LEU A 387 -29.47 -47.95 14.11
CA LEU A 387 -29.42 -46.68 14.81
C LEU A 387 -30.64 -45.85 14.39
N VAL A 388 -31.36 -45.31 15.38
CA VAL A 388 -32.56 -44.53 15.13
C VAL A 388 -32.36 -43.12 15.66
N GLY A 389 -32.51 -42.12 14.79
CA GLY A 389 -32.49 -40.72 15.17
C GLY A 389 -33.89 -40.16 15.26
N ILE A 390 -34.16 -39.41 16.32
CA ILE A 390 -35.41 -38.68 16.55
C ILE A 390 -35.09 -37.21 16.60
N ASP A 391 -35.65 -36.43 15.68
CA ASP A 391 -35.56 -34.98 15.76
C ASP A 391 -36.45 -34.47 16.89
N LEU A 392 -35.83 -33.92 17.93
CA LEU A 392 -36.51 -33.54 19.17
C LEU A 392 -37.53 -32.41 19.00
N HIS A 393 -37.55 -31.74 17.85
CA HIS A 393 -38.47 -30.64 17.58
C HIS A 393 -39.64 -31.05 16.69
N SER A 394 -39.36 -31.81 15.64
CA SER A 394 -40.38 -32.25 14.69
C SER A 394 -40.99 -33.60 15.05
N GLY A 395 -40.39 -34.33 16.01
CA GLY A 395 -40.72 -35.73 16.28
C GLY A 395 -40.35 -36.67 15.13
N ARG A 396 -39.71 -36.17 14.07
CA ARG A 396 -39.43 -36.96 12.87
C ARG A 396 -38.35 -38.00 13.16
N ARG A 397 -38.68 -39.24 12.83
CA ARG A 397 -37.82 -40.41 12.90
C ARG A 397 -36.94 -40.54 11.65
N TYR A 398 -35.70 -40.97 11.85
CA TYR A 398 -34.70 -41.28 10.81
C TYR A 398 -34.03 -42.61 11.14
N ASP A 399 -34.16 -43.59 10.27
CA ASP A 399 -33.67 -44.95 10.52
C ASP A 399 -32.44 -45.29 9.67
N GLY A 400 -31.51 -46.04 10.27
CA GLY A 400 -30.41 -46.67 9.58
C GLY A 400 -29.60 -45.71 8.70
N TYR A 401 -29.50 -45.99 7.40
CA TYR A 401 -28.72 -45.16 6.46
C TYR A 401 -29.21 -43.71 6.38
N GLU A 402 -30.51 -43.46 6.54
CA GLU A 402 -31.05 -42.09 6.51
C GLU A 402 -30.55 -41.25 7.69
N LEU A 403 -30.38 -41.89 8.86
CA LEU A 403 -29.76 -41.24 10.01
C LEU A 403 -28.34 -40.76 9.69
N TYR A 404 -27.51 -41.57 9.02
CA TYR A 404 -26.15 -41.16 8.67
C TYR A 404 -26.15 -39.95 7.73
N LEU A 405 -27.03 -39.91 6.73
CA LEU A 405 -27.19 -38.71 5.89
C LEU A 405 -27.63 -37.50 6.71
N ARG A 406 -28.49 -37.70 7.71
CA ARG A 406 -28.92 -36.62 8.59
C ARG A 406 -27.79 -36.13 9.50
N LEU A 407 -27.00 -37.04 10.07
CA LEU A 407 -25.82 -36.74 10.88
C LEU A 407 -24.78 -35.98 10.07
N VAL A 408 -24.46 -36.45 8.87
CA VAL A 408 -23.49 -35.79 7.99
C VAL A 408 -23.92 -34.38 7.63
N ARG A 409 -25.21 -34.11 7.43
CA ARG A 409 -25.69 -32.73 7.22
C ARG A 409 -25.64 -31.85 8.47
N ARG A 410 -25.68 -32.42 9.68
CA ARG A 410 -25.70 -31.69 10.96
C ARG A 410 -24.33 -31.49 11.60
N LEU A 411 -23.38 -32.39 11.33
CA LEU A 411 -22.05 -32.39 11.95
C LEU A 411 -21.01 -31.94 10.91
N PRO A 412 -20.48 -30.70 10.99
CA PRO A 412 -19.60 -30.17 9.94
C PRO A 412 -18.35 -31.00 9.67
N LEU A 413 -17.79 -31.66 10.69
CA LEU A 413 -16.65 -32.56 10.53
C LEU A 413 -16.95 -33.80 9.66
N LEU A 414 -18.24 -34.11 9.44
CA LEU A 414 -18.67 -35.18 8.53
C LEU A 414 -19.01 -34.68 7.13
N TRP A 415 -19.00 -33.38 6.83
CA TRP A 415 -19.35 -32.83 5.50
C TRP A 415 -18.59 -33.45 4.32
N PRO A 416 -17.29 -33.80 4.43
CA PRO A 416 -16.61 -34.51 3.34
C PRO A 416 -17.27 -35.84 2.95
N ALA A 417 -17.97 -36.49 3.89
CA ALA A 417 -18.73 -37.71 3.63
C ALA A 417 -20.12 -37.47 3.01
N LEU A 418 -20.57 -36.21 2.88
CA LEU A 418 -21.89 -35.89 2.35
C LEU A 418 -22.02 -36.32 0.88
N ILE A 419 -21.02 -36.00 0.06
CA ILE A 419 -21.01 -36.35 -1.36
C ILE A 419 -21.06 -37.88 -1.56
N PRO A 420 -20.15 -38.69 -0.98
CA PRO A 420 -20.19 -40.14 -1.18
C PRO A 420 -21.44 -40.80 -0.59
N LEU A 421 -21.97 -40.34 0.55
CA LEU A 421 -23.21 -40.89 1.10
C LEU A 421 -24.44 -40.51 0.27
N GLU A 422 -24.52 -39.29 -0.22
CA GLU A 422 -25.61 -38.87 -1.10
C GLU A 422 -25.58 -39.63 -2.44
N LEU A 423 -24.39 -39.85 -2.99
CA LEU A 423 -24.19 -40.68 -4.17
C LEU A 423 -24.56 -42.15 -3.89
N GLY A 424 -24.12 -42.70 -2.76
CA GLY A 424 -24.47 -44.04 -2.30
C GLY A 424 -25.97 -44.23 -2.12
N ARG A 425 -26.71 -43.20 -1.68
CA ARG A 425 -28.18 -43.20 -1.66
C ARG A 425 -28.76 -43.28 -3.07
N ARG A 426 -28.30 -42.42 -3.98
CA ARG A 426 -28.82 -42.34 -5.36
C ARG A 426 -28.58 -43.64 -6.15
N LEU A 427 -27.43 -44.29 -5.92
CA LEU A 427 -27.06 -45.55 -6.55
C LEU A 427 -27.57 -46.79 -5.79
N TRP A 428 -28.26 -46.62 -4.66
CA TRP A 428 -28.72 -47.71 -3.78
C TRP A 428 -27.62 -48.59 -3.15
N ILE A 429 -26.35 -48.37 -3.48
CA ILE A 429 -25.18 -49.07 -2.91
C ILE A 429 -25.07 -48.78 -1.39
N GLY A 430 -25.32 -47.55 -0.97
CA GLY A 430 -25.20 -47.12 0.42
C GLY A 430 -26.15 -47.87 1.37
N PRO A 431 -27.48 -47.84 1.12
CA PRO A 431 -28.46 -48.60 1.90
C PRO A 431 -28.19 -50.11 1.91
N TRP A 432 -27.77 -50.67 0.77
CA TRP A 432 -27.43 -52.10 0.67
C TRP A 432 -26.23 -52.47 1.54
N LEU A 433 -25.11 -51.73 1.43
CA LEU A 433 -23.93 -51.92 2.28
C LEU A 433 -24.26 -51.74 3.76
N TYR A 434 -25.10 -50.75 4.08
CA TYR A 434 -25.55 -50.52 5.45
C TYR A 434 -26.27 -51.75 6.00
N ARG A 435 -27.22 -52.34 5.26
CA ARG A 435 -27.96 -53.53 5.70
C ARG A 435 -27.03 -54.74 5.88
N LEU A 436 -26.11 -54.96 4.95
CA LEU A 436 -25.11 -56.02 5.06
C LEU A 436 -24.30 -55.92 6.37
N VAL A 437 -23.90 -54.69 6.75
CA VAL A 437 -23.17 -54.44 8.00
C VAL A 437 -24.08 -54.53 9.22
N ALA A 438 -25.26 -53.91 9.17
CA ALA A 438 -26.22 -53.88 10.26
C ALA A 438 -26.63 -55.31 10.66
N ASP A 439 -27.03 -56.14 9.71
CA ASP A 439 -27.53 -57.50 9.97
C ASP A 439 -26.45 -58.43 10.54
N ARG A 440 -25.17 -58.18 10.23
CA ARG A 440 -24.03 -58.98 10.67
C ARG A 440 -23.23 -58.35 11.82
N ARG A 441 -23.65 -57.20 12.36
CA ARG A 441 -22.83 -56.40 13.29
C ARG A 441 -22.40 -57.15 14.56
N ILE A 442 -23.27 -57.99 15.13
CA ILE A 442 -22.94 -58.76 16.35
C ILE A 442 -21.91 -59.84 16.03
N ALA A 443 -22.06 -60.53 14.90
CA ALA A 443 -21.12 -61.55 14.46
C ALA A 443 -19.74 -60.96 14.10
N MET A 444 -19.72 -59.77 13.50
CA MET A 444 -18.47 -59.13 13.04
C MET A 444 -17.73 -58.36 14.14
N PHE A 445 -18.44 -57.69 15.04
CA PHE A 445 -17.83 -56.77 16.02
C PHE A 445 -17.98 -57.24 17.47
N GLY A 446 -18.76 -58.29 17.73
CA GLY A 446 -18.99 -58.83 19.07
C GLY A 446 -19.91 -58.00 19.96
N ILE A 447 -20.09 -58.48 21.19
CA ILE A 447 -20.98 -57.91 22.20
C ILE A 447 -20.15 -57.19 23.26
N CYS A 448 -20.60 -56.01 23.69
CA CYS A 448 -20.06 -55.28 24.82
C CYS A 448 -20.75 -55.75 26.11
N THR A 449 -19.96 -56.15 27.12
CA THR A 449 -20.50 -56.64 28.41
C THR A 449 -21.00 -55.49 29.28
N THR A 450 -20.38 -54.32 29.21
CA THR A 450 -20.78 -53.10 29.95
C THR A 450 -20.51 -51.85 29.11
N SER A 451 -21.57 -51.11 28.74
CA SER A 451 -21.39 -49.77 28.18
C SER A 451 -21.14 -48.76 29.29
N ALA A 452 -20.07 -47.99 29.15
CA ALA A 452 -19.74 -46.87 30.03
C ALA A 452 -20.57 -45.60 29.74
N ILE A 453 -21.48 -45.64 28.76
CA ILE A 453 -22.29 -44.50 28.35
C ILE A 453 -23.51 -44.39 29.30
N PRO A 454 -23.75 -43.22 29.92
CA PRO A 454 -24.91 -43.00 30.78
C PRO A 454 -26.23 -42.99 29.98
N ASP A 455 -27.36 -43.05 30.68
CA ASP A 455 -28.70 -43.17 30.08
C ASP A 455 -29.07 -42.01 29.16
N ARG A 456 -28.51 -40.83 29.45
CA ARG A 456 -28.46 -39.69 28.54
C ARG A 456 -27.03 -39.21 28.46
N PHE A 457 -26.47 -39.28 27.27
CA PHE A 457 -25.11 -38.82 27.02
C PHE A 457 -25.13 -37.72 25.97
N THR A 458 -24.76 -36.52 26.41
CA THR A 458 -24.48 -35.40 25.51
C THR A 458 -22.99 -35.14 25.56
N ALA A 459 -22.34 -35.24 24.40
CA ALA A 459 -20.90 -35.05 24.30
C ALA A 459 -20.45 -33.63 24.58
N ALA A 460 -21.38 -32.66 24.54
CA ALA A 460 -21.17 -31.29 24.96
C ALA A 460 -20.68 -31.30 26.41
N ARG A 461 -19.36 -31.40 26.56
CA ARG A 461 -18.61 -31.37 27.82
C ARG A 461 -19.20 -30.28 28.67
N GLN A 462 -19.91 -30.70 29.71
CA GLN A 462 -20.54 -29.88 30.74
C GLN A 462 -21.08 -28.57 30.17
N SER A 463 -22.38 -28.56 29.83
CA SER A 463 -23.15 -27.32 29.63
C SER A 463 -22.60 -26.28 30.60
N VAL A 464 -21.87 -25.28 30.09
CA VAL A 464 -21.37 -24.18 30.91
C VAL A 464 -22.60 -23.70 31.66
N SER A 465 -22.64 -23.95 32.98
CA SER A 465 -23.88 -23.83 33.73
C SER A 465 -24.44 -22.44 33.48
N THR A 466 -25.53 -22.37 32.74
CA THR A 466 -26.26 -21.13 32.47
C THR A 466 -27.04 -20.69 33.71
N ALA A 467 -27.22 -21.61 34.66
CA ALA A 467 -27.90 -21.38 35.93
C ALA A 467 -27.02 -20.52 36.85
N ASP A 468 -27.47 -19.29 37.10
CA ASP A 468 -27.00 -18.35 38.12
C ASP A 468 -25.51 -17.97 38.11
N GLN A 469 -24.93 -17.78 36.92
CA GLN A 469 -23.70 -16.99 36.84
C GLN A 469 -23.99 -15.56 37.28
N THR A 470 -23.61 -15.26 38.53
CA THR A 470 -23.61 -13.91 39.07
C THR A 470 -22.97 -12.95 38.06
N ARG A 471 -23.70 -11.88 37.70
CA ARG A 471 -23.39 -10.92 36.64
C ARG A 471 -22.17 -10.03 36.93
N THR A 472 -21.14 -10.57 37.58
CA THR A 472 -19.94 -9.83 37.92
C THR A 472 -18.95 -9.96 36.78
N TRP A 473 -18.65 -8.83 36.14
CA TRP A 473 -17.59 -8.78 35.15
C TRP A 473 -16.25 -9.00 35.85
N PRO A 474 -15.26 -9.66 35.24
CA PRO A 474 -13.94 -9.80 35.84
C PRO A 474 -13.17 -8.49 35.75
N VAL A 475 -12.40 -8.14 36.79
CA VAL A 475 -11.61 -6.88 36.85
C VAL A 475 -10.73 -6.73 35.61
N MET A 476 -10.07 -7.82 35.20
CA MET A 476 -9.17 -7.84 34.05
C MET A 476 -9.88 -7.49 32.73
N ILE A 477 -11.13 -7.90 32.56
CA ILE A 477 -11.89 -7.65 31.33
C ILE A 477 -12.35 -6.19 31.29
N SER A 478 -12.91 -5.68 32.39
CA SER A 478 -13.25 -4.27 32.49
C SER A 478 -12.01 -3.38 32.30
N SER A 479 -10.84 -3.76 32.85
CA SER A 479 -9.61 -2.99 32.67
C SER A 479 -9.09 -3.00 31.24
N LEU A 480 -9.19 -4.14 30.52
CA LEU A 480 -8.84 -4.20 29.10
C LEU A 480 -9.76 -3.32 28.24
N LEU A 481 -11.06 -3.26 28.54
CA LEU A 481 -12.00 -2.37 27.86
C LEU A 481 -11.69 -0.90 28.13
N VAL A 482 -11.34 -0.54 29.38
CA VAL A 482 -10.90 0.81 29.74
C VAL A 482 -9.60 1.17 29.03
N ALA A 483 -8.62 0.27 29.01
CA ALA A 483 -7.35 0.45 28.31
C ALA A 483 -7.57 0.63 26.80
N LEU A 484 -8.44 -0.20 26.18
CA LEU A 484 -8.82 -0.07 24.77
C LEU A 484 -9.42 1.30 24.49
N ALA A 485 -10.36 1.76 25.32
CA ALA A 485 -10.99 3.06 25.15
C ALA A 485 -9.98 4.21 25.30
N ALA A 486 -9.12 4.16 26.32
CA ALA A 486 -8.11 5.19 26.58
C ALA A 486 -7.06 5.26 25.45
N LEU A 487 -6.52 4.12 25.02
CA LEU A 487 -5.53 4.05 23.95
C LEU A 487 -6.13 4.39 22.59
N SER A 488 -7.38 3.98 22.31
CA SER A 488 -8.08 4.35 21.08
C SER A 488 -8.39 5.83 21.05
N LEU A 489 -8.81 6.44 22.16
CA LEU A 489 -9.02 7.89 22.23
C LEU A 489 -7.71 8.65 21.99
N ALA A 490 -6.62 8.21 22.64
CA ALA A 490 -5.29 8.78 22.40
C ALA A 490 -4.87 8.67 20.93
N PHE A 491 -5.21 7.55 20.27
CA PHE A 491 -4.97 7.35 18.84
C PHE A 491 -5.85 8.24 17.96
N LEU A 492 -7.14 8.36 18.23
CA LEU A 492 -8.09 9.18 17.46
C LEU A 492 -7.75 10.67 17.51
N VAL A 493 -7.14 11.15 18.60
CA VAL A 493 -6.62 12.53 18.70
C VAL A 493 -5.46 12.79 17.71
N ARG A 494 -4.84 11.74 17.16
CA ARG A 494 -3.78 11.83 16.15
C ARG A 494 -4.29 11.75 14.71
N LEU A 495 -5.60 11.70 14.48
CA LEU A 495 -6.13 11.65 13.12
C LEU A 495 -5.71 12.90 12.32
N PRO A 496 -5.29 12.74 11.06
CA PRO A 496 -4.87 13.85 10.20
C PRO A 496 -6.09 14.59 9.62
N VAL A 497 -6.91 15.21 10.49
CA VAL A 497 -8.15 15.90 10.04
C VAL A 497 -7.87 17.28 9.44
N ALA A 498 -6.81 17.97 9.90
CA ALA A 498 -6.57 19.39 9.62
C ALA A 498 -5.24 19.69 8.89
N GLY A 499 -4.52 18.69 8.39
CA GLY A 499 -3.25 18.87 7.68
C GLY A 499 -2.41 17.60 7.61
N SER A 500 -1.28 17.66 6.87
CA SER A 500 -0.29 16.58 6.84
C SER A 500 0.35 16.37 8.22
N ASP A 501 0.95 15.20 8.43
CA ASP A 501 1.66 14.82 9.66
C ASP A 501 2.79 15.78 10.08
N ASP A 502 3.13 16.77 9.25
CA ASP A 502 4.22 17.72 9.46
C ASP A 502 3.89 18.79 10.52
N ASN A 503 2.62 19.07 10.78
CA ASN A 503 2.22 20.05 11.81
C ASN A 503 1.13 19.54 12.77
N PRO A 504 1.45 18.52 13.59
CA PRO A 504 0.50 17.93 14.51
C PRO A 504 0.06 18.93 15.59
N SER A 505 -1.22 18.87 15.95
CA SER A 505 -1.76 19.62 17.10
C SER A 505 -0.99 19.28 18.39
N PHE A 506 -1.03 20.17 19.39
CA PHE A 506 -0.39 19.93 20.69
C PHE A 506 -0.82 18.59 21.32
N LEU A 507 -2.12 18.27 21.25
CA LEU A 507 -2.66 17.02 21.78
C LEU A 507 -2.16 15.79 20.99
N SER A 508 -2.04 15.90 19.66
CA SER A 508 -1.46 14.83 18.83
C SER A 508 0.01 14.60 19.18
N ARG A 509 0.81 15.66 19.33
CA ARG A 509 2.21 15.57 19.80
C ARG A 509 2.32 14.92 21.17
N LEU A 510 1.55 15.40 22.15
CA LEU A 510 1.54 14.85 23.50
C LEU A 510 1.15 13.37 23.49
N SER A 511 0.10 13.01 22.75
CA SER A 511 -0.30 11.63 22.57
C SER A 511 0.82 10.80 21.97
N ARG A 512 1.47 11.26 20.89
CA ARG A 512 2.60 10.56 20.25
C ARG A 512 3.78 10.37 21.19
N THR A 513 4.15 11.39 21.97
CA THR A 513 5.30 11.32 22.89
C THR A 513 5.02 10.43 24.11
N VAL A 514 3.82 10.51 24.70
CA VAL A 514 3.49 9.78 25.94
C VAL A 514 3.06 8.35 25.65
N ILE A 515 2.19 8.18 24.67
CA ILE A 515 1.56 6.89 24.37
C ILE A 515 2.32 6.12 23.29
N GLY A 516 3.03 6.81 22.39
CA GLY A 516 3.72 6.17 21.26
C GLY A 516 2.77 5.26 20.48
N SER A 517 3.27 4.15 19.95
CA SER A 517 2.44 3.14 19.29
C SER A 517 1.85 2.07 20.22
N ALA A 518 1.72 2.33 21.52
CA ALA A 518 1.07 1.41 22.47
C ALA A 518 -0.33 0.89 22.05
N PRO A 519 -1.19 1.66 21.31
CA PRO A 519 -2.49 1.15 20.83
C PRO A 519 -2.37 -0.08 19.90
N LEU A 520 -1.20 -0.33 19.30
CA LEU A 520 -0.92 -1.54 18.51
C LEU A 520 -1.08 -2.83 19.30
N GLY A 521 -1.00 -2.79 20.63
CA GLY A 521 -1.29 -3.95 21.49
C GLY A 521 -2.73 -4.44 21.36
N PHE A 522 -3.65 -3.61 20.83
CA PHE A 522 -5.01 -3.97 20.45
C PHE A 522 -5.21 -4.05 18.93
N GLY A 523 -4.13 -3.98 18.14
CA GLY A 523 -4.18 -3.87 16.69
C GLY A 523 -4.66 -2.51 16.18
N VAL A 524 -4.69 -1.47 17.03
CA VAL A 524 -5.03 -0.10 16.62
C VAL A 524 -3.76 0.62 16.19
N GLY A 525 -3.55 0.74 14.88
CA GLY A 525 -2.33 1.30 14.30
C GLY A 525 -2.59 2.21 13.11
N LYS A 526 -1.53 2.93 12.71
CA LYS A 526 -1.53 3.77 11.51
C LYS A 526 -1.54 2.87 10.28
N ILE A 527 -2.44 3.14 9.34
CA ILE A 527 -2.44 2.51 8.02
C ILE A 527 -2.18 3.57 6.97
N ASN A 528 -1.15 3.33 6.16
CA ASN A 528 -0.89 4.09 4.97
C ASN A 528 -0.47 3.12 3.87
N VAL A 529 -1.45 2.62 3.12
CA VAL A 529 -1.24 1.69 2.00
C VAL A 529 -1.82 2.28 0.73
N PHE A 530 -1.22 1.94 -0.41
CA PHE A 530 -1.69 2.40 -1.73
C PHE A 530 -1.75 3.93 -1.86
N ASN A 531 -0.89 4.64 -1.15
CA ASN A 531 -0.69 6.07 -1.39
C ASN A 531 0.04 6.29 -2.73
N GLU A 532 0.11 7.52 -3.22
CA GLU A 532 0.80 7.83 -4.49
C GLU A 532 2.25 7.31 -4.52
N SER A 533 2.97 7.32 -3.39
CA SER A 533 4.34 6.77 -3.33
C SER A 533 4.36 5.24 -3.47
N ASP A 534 3.38 4.53 -2.91
CA ASP A 534 3.23 3.08 -3.07
C ASP A 534 2.83 2.72 -4.50
N LEU A 535 1.92 3.49 -5.10
CA LEU A 535 1.45 3.26 -6.47
C LEU A 535 2.54 3.52 -7.51
N ARG A 536 3.57 4.31 -7.19
CA ARG A 536 4.76 4.45 -8.04
C ARG A 536 5.58 3.17 -8.11
N LEU A 537 5.59 2.34 -7.07
CA LEU A 537 6.29 1.04 -7.05
C LEU A 537 5.73 0.11 -8.11
N PHE A 538 4.41 0.11 -8.23
CA PHE A 538 3.68 -0.78 -9.12
C PHE A 538 3.93 -0.50 -10.61
N ARG A 539 4.56 0.63 -10.93
CA ARG A 539 5.00 1.00 -12.28
C ARG A 539 6.22 0.19 -12.75
N THR A 540 6.92 -0.47 -11.83
CA THR A 540 8.11 -1.27 -12.11
C THR A 540 7.88 -2.69 -11.65
N SER A 541 7.99 -3.66 -12.55
CA SER A 541 8.05 -5.08 -12.19
C SER A 541 9.48 -5.58 -12.22
N ILE A 542 9.71 -6.66 -11.48
CA ILE A 542 11.01 -7.32 -11.41
C ILE A 542 10.85 -8.68 -12.07
N SER A 543 11.78 -9.07 -12.93
CA SER A 543 11.89 -10.43 -13.44
C SER A 543 13.25 -11.03 -13.09
N PHE A 544 13.24 -12.32 -12.74
CA PHE A 544 14.40 -13.05 -12.28
C PHE A 544 14.83 -14.07 -13.33
N GLN A 545 16.13 -14.14 -13.57
CA GLN A 545 16.77 -15.16 -14.39
C GLN A 545 18.03 -15.63 -13.66
N PHE A 546 18.32 -16.92 -13.72
CA PHE A 546 19.51 -17.51 -13.10
C PHE A 546 20.47 -17.92 -14.19
N THR A 547 21.77 -17.68 -13.98
CA THR A 547 22.79 -18.08 -14.95
C THR A 547 23.99 -18.73 -14.27
N ASP A 548 24.71 -19.56 -15.02
CA ASP A 548 26.04 -20.03 -14.65
C ASP A 548 27.11 -18.93 -14.90
N ARG A 549 28.39 -19.23 -14.61
CA ARG A 549 29.53 -18.33 -14.92
C ARG A 549 29.69 -18.04 -16.41
N ASN A 550 29.16 -18.89 -17.27
CA ASN A 550 29.21 -18.73 -18.73
C ASN A 550 27.97 -18.00 -19.27
N HIS A 551 27.18 -17.38 -18.40
CA HIS A 551 25.93 -16.68 -18.72
C HIS A 551 24.87 -17.57 -19.40
N ARG A 552 24.94 -18.90 -19.22
CA ARG A 552 23.89 -19.80 -19.69
C ARG A 552 22.72 -19.72 -18.74
N ILE A 553 21.53 -19.46 -19.29
CA ILE A 553 20.28 -19.42 -18.52
C ILE A 553 20.01 -20.82 -17.95
N ILE A 554 19.75 -20.86 -16.65
CA ILE A 554 19.36 -22.07 -15.92
C ILE A 554 17.86 -21.99 -15.69
N ASP A 555 17.14 -22.97 -16.22
CA ASP A 555 15.70 -23.11 -15.96
C ASP A 555 15.49 -23.52 -14.51
N VAL A 556 14.98 -22.60 -13.71
CA VAL A 556 14.52 -22.85 -12.36
C VAL A 556 12.99 -22.92 -12.35
N PRO A 557 12.38 -23.66 -11.40
CA PRO A 557 10.94 -23.61 -11.19
C PRO A 557 10.45 -22.16 -11.00
N GLU A 558 9.31 -21.82 -11.61
CA GLU A 558 8.70 -20.49 -11.52
C GLU A 558 8.47 -20.03 -10.07
N THR A 559 8.29 -21.00 -9.17
CA THR A 559 8.16 -20.78 -7.73
C THR A 559 9.40 -20.18 -7.08
N LEU A 560 10.59 -20.28 -7.68
CA LEU A 560 11.81 -19.61 -7.19
C LEU A 560 12.00 -18.22 -7.79
N THR A 561 11.40 -17.96 -8.95
CA THR A 561 11.45 -16.65 -9.62
C THR A 561 10.30 -15.72 -9.24
N SER A 562 9.25 -16.25 -8.59
CA SER A 562 8.11 -15.44 -8.16
C SER A 562 8.36 -14.80 -6.79
N VAL A 563 8.07 -13.50 -6.68
CA VAL A 563 8.06 -12.75 -5.42
C VAL A 563 7.06 -13.34 -4.41
N GLU A 564 6.05 -14.07 -4.88
CA GLU A 564 5.06 -14.74 -4.04
C GLU A 564 5.69 -15.78 -3.10
N SER A 565 6.84 -16.33 -3.48
CA SER A 565 7.58 -17.33 -2.70
C SER A 565 8.31 -16.77 -1.47
N PHE A 566 8.35 -15.45 -1.33
CA PHE A 566 9.12 -14.80 -0.26
C PHE A 566 8.46 -15.07 1.09
N THR A 567 9.16 -15.01 2.20
CA THR A 567 8.49 -14.99 3.52
C THR A 567 7.86 -13.62 3.79
N ASP A 568 6.94 -13.51 4.76
CA ASP A 568 6.30 -12.22 5.10
C ASP A 568 7.33 -11.12 5.41
N ARG A 569 8.44 -11.50 6.06
CA ARG A 569 9.60 -10.64 6.31
C ARG A 569 10.29 -10.19 5.01
N GLU A 570 10.67 -11.14 4.15
CA GLU A 570 11.36 -10.83 2.89
C GLU A 570 10.50 -9.95 1.97
N GLY A 571 9.21 -10.26 1.88
CA GLY A 571 8.24 -9.43 1.14
C GLY A 571 8.12 -8.02 1.71
N TYR A 572 8.03 -7.90 3.05
CA TYR A 572 8.00 -6.59 3.70
C TYR A 572 9.28 -5.79 3.44
N GLN A 573 10.46 -6.40 3.60
CA GLN A 573 11.74 -5.75 3.36
C GLN A 573 11.87 -5.33 1.90
N LEU A 574 11.54 -6.20 0.95
CA LEU A 574 11.50 -5.87 -0.48
C LEU A 574 10.61 -4.66 -0.74
N VAL A 575 9.37 -4.63 -0.23
CA VAL A 575 8.45 -3.49 -0.42
C VAL A 575 9.02 -2.22 0.23
N ALA A 576 9.62 -2.32 1.42
CA ALA A 576 10.24 -1.17 2.08
C ALA A 576 11.44 -0.61 1.28
N TYR A 577 12.25 -1.49 0.69
CA TYR A 577 13.35 -1.10 -0.18
C TYR A 577 12.87 -0.50 -1.49
N LEU A 578 11.89 -1.12 -2.14
CA LEU A 578 11.29 -0.57 -3.36
C LEU A 578 10.67 0.81 -3.06
N ARG A 579 10.01 1.01 -1.90
CA ARG A 579 9.52 2.32 -1.45
C ARG A 579 10.65 3.33 -1.40
N ALA A 580 11.75 2.98 -0.75
CA ALA A 580 12.93 3.84 -0.68
C ALA A 580 13.47 4.15 -2.09
N MET A 581 13.56 3.16 -2.97
CA MET A 581 14.03 3.33 -4.36
C MET A 581 13.11 4.21 -5.21
N SER A 582 11.79 4.06 -5.07
CA SER A 582 10.80 4.86 -5.81
C SER A 582 10.79 6.34 -5.41
N ARG A 583 11.27 6.62 -4.19
CA ARG A 583 11.56 7.98 -3.74
C ARG A 583 12.90 8.40 -4.32
N ALA A 584 13.94 7.57 -4.17
CA ALA A 584 15.33 7.96 -4.36
C ALA A 584 15.76 8.34 -5.79
N ASN A 585 15.16 7.82 -6.86
CA ASN A 585 15.56 8.10 -8.27
C ASN A 585 14.55 7.42 -9.24
N ILE A 586 14.99 7.07 -10.46
CA ILE A 586 14.22 6.24 -11.42
C ILE A 586 14.13 4.74 -11.03
N GLY A 587 14.69 4.33 -9.88
CA GLY A 587 14.51 2.99 -9.31
C GLY A 587 15.54 1.92 -9.67
N CYS A 588 16.78 2.30 -10.03
CA CYS A 588 17.88 1.38 -10.37
C CYS A 588 19.21 1.89 -9.83
N ASP A 589 19.29 2.11 -8.52
CA ASP A 589 20.48 2.67 -7.86
C ASP A 589 21.36 1.56 -7.27
N SER A 590 22.67 1.64 -7.47
CA SER A 590 23.63 0.59 -7.07
C SER A 590 23.66 0.34 -5.57
N LYS A 591 23.56 1.39 -4.75
CA LYS A 591 23.56 1.30 -3.27
C LYS A 591 22.29 0.65 -2.74
N TYR A 592 21.16 0.87 -3.41
CA TYR A 592 19.92 0.17 -3.05
C TYR A 592 19.91 -1.27 -3.56
N LEU A 593 20.40 -1.49 -4.79
CA LEU A 593 20.48 -2.82 -5.38
C LEU A 593 21.43 -3.74 -4.62
N SER A 594 22.56 -3.25 -4.09
CA SER A 594 23.45 -4.07 -3.27
C SER A 594 22.75 -4.61 -2.00
N ARG A 595 21.96 -3.79 -1.31
CA ARG A 595 21.14 -4.24 -0.17
C ARG A 595 20.07 -5.24 -0.57
N LEU A 596 19.56 -5.10 -1.79
CA LEU A 596 18.59 -6.03 -2.34
C LEU A 596 19.26 -7.39 -2.64
N GLY A 597 20.52 -7.37 -3.07
CA GLY A 597 21.37 -8.57 -3.22
C GLY A 597 21.52 -9.36 -1.92
N GLU A 598 21.63 -8.69 -0.77
CA GLU A 598 21.64 -9.35 0.55
C GLU A 598 20.34 -10.14 0.79
N ILE A 599 19.18 -9.54 0.52
CA ILE A 599 17.87 -10.21 0.68
C ILE A 599 17.75 -11.41 -0.26
N TYR A 600 18.22 -11.29 -1.50
CA TYR A 600 18.16 -12.39 -2.46
C TYR A 600 19.13 -13.51 -2.12
N SER A 601 20.33 -13.18 -1.64
CA SER A 601 21.25 -14.18 -1.11
C SER A 601 20.59 -14.95 0.05
N GLU A 602 19.95 -14.26 0.99
CA GLU A 602 19.22 -14.92 2.09
C GLU A 602 18.05 -15.80 1.61
N SER A 603 17.20 -15.29 0.72
CA SER A 603 15.93 -15.94 0.33
C SER A 603 16.08 -17.00 -0.76
N THR A 604 16.93 -16.72 -1.74
CA THR A 604 16.99 -17.45 -3.01
C THR A 604 18.14 -18.45 -3.01
N PHE A 605 19.33 -18.09 -2.50
CA PHE A 605 20.48 -19.00 -2.47
C PHE A 605 20.15 -20.28 -1.70
N ALA A 606 19.59 -20.15 -0.50
CA ALA A 606 19.24 -21.30 0.35
C ALA A 606 18.33 -22.33 -0.36
N ARG A 607 17.50 -21.87 -1.29
CA ARG A 607 16.59 -22.73 -2.09
C ARG A 607 17.19 -23.16 -3.43
N ALA A 608 18.10 -22.35 -3.98
CA ALA A 608 18.70 -22.53 -5.29
C ALA A 608 20.02 -23.34 -5.28
N VAL A 609 20.58 -23.68 -4.11
CA VAL A 609 21.86 -24.42 -4.00
C VAL A 609 21.92 -25.67 -4.90
N ASN A 610 20.79 -26.33 -5.12
CA ASN A 610 20.71 -27.56 -5.91
C ASN A 610 20.78 -27.35 -7.44
N PHE A 611 20.76 -26.10 -7.94
CA PHE A 611 20.67 -25.79 -9.37
C PHE A 611 22.00 -25.33 -10.00
N HIS A 612 23.10 -25.31 -9.24
CA HIS A 612 24.41 -24.82 -9.72
C HIS A 612 24.40 -23.40 -10.31
N ALA A 613 23.38 -22.59 -9.96
CA ALA A 613 23.33 -21.20 -10.35
C ALA A 613 24.36 -20.40 -9.54
N GLU A 614 25.18 -19.62 -10.24
CA GLU A 614 26.21 -18.80 -9.61
C GLU A 614 25.85 -17.31 -9.66
N LEU A 615 25.05 -16.92 -10.66
CA LEU A 615 24.63 -15.55 -10.87
C LEU A 615 23.10 -15.45 -10.91
N ALA A 616 22.57 -14.38 -10.32
CA ALA A 616 21.17 -13.98 -10.43
C ALA A 616 21.08 -12.69 -11.25
N VAL A 617 20.37 -12.75 -12.37
CA VAL A 617 20.09 -11.63 -13.25
C VAL A 617 18.70 -11.09 -12.95
N ILE A 618 18.64 -9.86 -12.46
CA ILE A 618 17.41 -9.21 -12.04
C ILE A 618 17.15 -8.04 -12.96
N SER A 619 16.02 -8.09 -13.66
CA SER A 619 15.64 -7.06 -14.62
C SER A 619 14.49 -6.23 -14.07
N PHE A 620 14.70 -4.92 -14.01
CA PHE A 620 13.68 -3.94 -13.64
C PHE A 620 12.99 -3.48 -14.92
N ILE A 621 11.70 -3.73 -15.01
CA ILE A 621 10.90 -3.49 -16.21
C ILE A 621 9.85 -2.43 -15.88
N LEU A 622 9.87 -1.34 -16.63
CA LEU A 622 8.83 -0.32 -16.58
C LEU A 622 7.58 -0.85 -17.27
N ASN A 623 6.55 -1.10 -16.47
CA ASN A 623 5.25 -1.46 -16.99
C ASN A 623 4.57 -0.23 -17.58
N PRO A 624 3.81 -0.40 -18.67
CA PRO A 624 2.88 0.62 -19.15
C PRO A 624 1.96 1.04 -18.00
N TRP A 625 1.73 2.33 -17.85
CA TRP A 625 0.92 2.83 -16.75
C TRP A 625 0.11 4.01 -17.25
N PRO A 626 -1.24 3.96 -17.20
CA PRO A 626 -2.08 5.09 -17.51
C PRO A 626 -1.74 6.28 -16.62
N SER A 627 -1.55 7.44 -17.21
CA SER A 627 -1.47 8.69 -16.45
C SER A 627 -2.83 9.02 -15.81
N ASN A 628 -2.84 9.97 -14.88
CA ASN A 628 -4.12 10.50 -14.37
C ASN A 628 -5.00 11.02 -15.50
N ASP A 629 -4.41 11.74 -16.45
CA ASP A 629 -5.13 12.25 -17.62
C ASP A 629 -5.73 11.13 -18.47
N ASP A 630 -4.98 10.04 -18.71
CA ASP A 630 -5.48 8.89 -19.47
C ASP A 630 -6.69 8.25 -18.77
N LEU A 631 -6.61 8.11 -17.45
CA LEU A 631 -7.67 7.51 -16.63
C LEU A 631 -8.91 8.40 -16.53
N LEU A 632 -8.72 9.71 -16.37
CA LEU A 632 -9.81 10.68 -16.31
C LEU A 632 -10.57 10.80 -17.64
N ASN A 633 -9.84 10.71 -18.75
CA ASN A 633 -10.38 10.81 -20.11
C ASN A 633 -10.65 9.45 -20.76
N TYR A 634 -10.60 8.35 -20.00
CA TYR A 634 -10.87 6.99 -20.47
C TYR A 634 -10.06 6.58 -21.72
N ARG A 635 -8.80 7.00 -21.80
CA ARG A 635 -7.89 6.71 -22.92
C ARG A 635 -7.20 5.37 -22.73
N SER A 636 -7.19 4.55 -23.77
CA SER A 636 -6.40 3.32 -23.80
C SER A 636 -4.91 3.63 -23.90
N VAL A 637 -4.07 2.91 -23.15
CA VAL A 637 -2.61 3.03 -23.21
C VAL A 637 -2.01 1.72 -23.71
N SER A 638 -0.99 1.82 -24.56
CA SER A 638 -0.26 0.66 -25.08
C SER A 638 0.36 -0.15 -23.93
N SER A 639 0.26 -1.47 -23.99
CA SER A 639 0.78 -2.39 -22.98
C SER A 639 2.29 -2.69 -23.10
N VAL A 640 3.04 -1.90 -23.87
CA VAL A 640 4.46 -2.17 -24.15
C VAL A 640 5.32 -1.92 -22.91
N LYS A 641 5.88 -3.01 -22.38
CA LYS A 641 6.88 -3.00 -21.31
C LYS A 641 8.23 -2.50 -21.83
N LYS A 642 9.00 -1.80 -21.00
CA LYS A 642 10.35 -1.33 -21.33
C LYS A 642 11.32 -1.79 -20.23
N LEU A 643 12.37 -2.52 -20.60
CA LEU A 643 13.47 -2.81 -19.67
C LEU A 643 14.08 -1.49 -19.24
N LEU A 644 14.28 -1.26 -17.95
CA LEU A 644 14.98 -0.08 -17.43
C LEU A 644 16.43 -0.40 -17.13
N CYS A 645 16.66 -1.40 -16.30
CA CYS A 645 18.00 -1.85 -15.95
C CYS A 645 18.03 -3.35 -15.69
N ARG A 646 19.21 -3.93 -15.78
CA ARG A 646 19.56 -5.29 -15.43
C ARG A 646 20.69 -5.24 -14.41
N SER A 647 20.48 -5.85 -13.26
CA SER A 647 21.48 -6.03 -12.22
C SER A 647 21.86 -7.49 -12.13
N VAL A 648 23.16 -7.79 -12.10
CA VAL A 648 23.70 -9.15 -11.95
C VAL A 648 24.27 -9.27 -10.55
N PHE A 649 23.83 -10.27 -9.79
CA PHE A 649 24.30 -10.56 -8.45
C PHE A 649 25.03 -11.89 -8.42
N GLU A 650 26.12 -11.95 -7.64
CA GLU A 650 26.75 -13.22 -7.27
C GLU A 650 25.94 -13.86 -6.13
N LEU A 651 25.40 -15.05 -6.36
CA LEU A 651 24.45 -15.68 -5.45
C LEU A 651 25.03 -16.01 -4.05
N PRO A 652 26.25 -16.57 -3.93
CA PRO A 652 26.82 -16.88 -2.62
C PRO A 652 27.06 -15.67 -1.73
N THR A 653 27.36 -14.50 -2.31
CA THR A 653 27.75 -13.29 -1.57
C THR A 653 26.67 -12.22 -1.54
N GLY A 654 25.71 -12.27 -2.48
CA GLY A 654 24.76 -11.18 -2.72
C GLY A 654 25.40 -9.95 -3.36
N ASN A 655 26.68 -10.01 -3.76
CA ASN A 655 27.38 -8.85 -4.30
C ASN A 655 26.85 -8.47 -5.68
N LEU A 656 26.64 -7.17 -5.91
CA LEU A 656 26.30 -6.63 -7.21
C LEU A 656 27.54 -6.68 -8.12
N VAL A 657 27.50 -7.53 -9.14
CA VAL A 657 28.57 -7.73 -10.14
C VAL A 657 28.51 -6.68 -11.24
N SER A 658 27.31 -6.44 -11.79
CA SER A 658 27.11 -5.43 -12.83
C SER A 658 25.72 -4.80 -12.76
N LEU A 659 25.64 -3.57 -13.26
CA LEU A 659 24.39 -2.82 -13.43
C LEU A 659 24.39 -2.19 -14.81
N GLU A 660 23.51 -2.68 -15.67
CA GLU A 660 23.35 -2.23 -17.05
C GLU A 660 22.00 -1.56 -17.22
N PHE A 661 21.94 -0.48 -17.99
CA PHE A 661 20.68 0.20 -18.31
C PHE A 661 20.30 -0.03 -19.77
N ASP A 662 19.00 0.05 -20.05
CA ASP A 662 18.47 0.08 -21.41
C ASP A 662 18.02 1.51 -21.76
N GLN A 663 18.46 2.03 -22.91
CA GLN A 663 18.21 3.42 -23.29
C GLN A 663 16.71 3.73 -23.46
N ALA A 664 15.92 2.79 -23.98
CA ALA A 664 14.48 3.01 -24.16
C ALA A 664 13.77 3.07 -22.80
N GLY A 665 14.20 2.24 -21.84
CA GLY A 665 13.79 2.32 -20.44
C GLY A 665 14.15 3.64 -19.78
N VAL A 666 15.42 4.05 -19.87
CA VAL A 666 15.92 5.32 -19.32
C VAL A 666 15.13 6.49 -19.87
N ASN A 667 14.96 6.58 -21.19
CA ASN A 667 14.17 7.64 -21.83
C ASN A 667 12.73 7.66 -21.32
N LYS A 668 12.12 6.48 -21.11
CA LYS A 668 10.75 6.38 -20.57
C LYS A 668 10.68 6.78 -19.10
N ALA A 669 11.67 6.42 -18.29
CA ALA A 669 11.76 6.80 -16.89
C ALA A 669 11.98 8.31 -16.73
N LEU A 670 12.90 8.90 -17.48
CA LEU A 670 13.14 10.34 -17.51
C LEU A 670 11.89 11.11 -17.94
N LYS A 671 11.20 10.66 -19.01
CA LYS A 671 9.91 11.24 -19.42
C LYS A 671 8.86 11.18 -18.30
N ARG A 672 8.80 10.08 -17.54
CA ARG A 672 7.87 9.93 -16.39
C ARG A 672 8.23 10.83 -15.21
N ALA A 673 9.51 11.04 -14.98
CA ALA A 673 10.02 11.94 -13.94
C ALA A 673 9.99 13.41 -14.37
N ASN A 674 9.55 13.72 -15.59
CA ASN A 674 9.60 15.05 -16.19
C ASN A 674 11.03 15.61 -16.21
N LEU A 675 11.99 14.76 -16.58
CA LEU A 675 13.40 15.09 -16.72
C LEU A 675 13.81 15.04 -18.21
N PRO A 676 14.83 15.84 -18.62
CA PRO A 676 15.34 15.85 -19.99
C PRO A 676 15.91 14.47 -20.37
N ARG A 677 15.66 14.06 -21.61
CA ARG A 677 16.09 12.76 -22.18
C ARG A 677 17.54 12.81 -22.69
N VAL A 678 18.45 13.29 -21.84
CA VAL A 678 19.83 13.61 -22.23
C VAL A 678 20.85 12.60 -21.72
N PHE A 679 20.48 11.77 -20.75
CA PHE A 679 21.38 10.78 -20.15
C PHE A 679 21.43 9.49 -20.98
N SER A 680 22.65 8.98 -21.18
CA SER A 680 22.87 7.69 -21.81
C SER A 680 22.63 6.55 -20.82
N ALA A 681 22.29 5.37 -21.34
CA ALA A 681 22.19 4.16 -20.55
C ALA A 681 23.53 3.82 -19.87
N SER A 682 24.66 3.93 -20.57
CA SER A 682 25.99 3.73 -20.00
C SER A 682 26.36 4.77 -18.95
N GLY A 683 25.87 6.01 -19.11
CA GLY A 683 26.12 7.14 -18.21
C GLY A 683 25.21 7.19 -16.99
N MET A 684 24.20 6.33 -16.92
CA MET A 684 23.15 6.41 -15.91
C MET A 684 23.67 6.13 -14.49
N SER A 685 24.59 5.18 -14.32
CA SER A 685 25.23 4.91 -13.02
C SER A 685 25.97 6.13 -12.46
N LEU A 686 26.64 6.88 -13.34
CA LEU A 686 27.32 8.14 -12.99
C LEU A 686 26.30 9.23 -12.63
N ALA A 687 25.23 9.36 -13.40
CA ALA A 687 24.19 10.36 -13.15
C ALA A 687 23.43 10.12 -11.83
N LEU A 688 23.26 8.86 -11.41
CA LEU A 688 22.69 8.50 -10.11
C LEU A 688 23.64 8.77 -8.94
N SER A 689 24.95 8.81 -9.19
CA SER A 689 25.98 9.10 -8.20
C SER A 689 26.53 10.53 -8.31
N TYR A 690 25.81 11.42 -9.03
CA TYR A 690 26.30 12.76 -9.33
C TYR A 690 26.42 13.61 -8.06
N PRO A 691 27.60 14.19 -7.73
CA PRO A 691 27.81 14.96 -6.51
C PRO A 691 27.25 16.37 -6.65
N CYS A 692 25.93 16.43 -6.73
CA CYS A 692 25.11 17.62 -6.97
C CYS A 692 25.58 18.83 -6.14
N ARG A 693 25.79 18.64 -4.84
CA ARG A 693 26.13 19.74 -3.93
C ARG A 693 27.48 20.37 -4.27
N ALA A 694 28.47 19.54 -4.61
CA ALA A 694 29.80 20.03 -4.96
C ALA A 694 29.77 20.76 -6.30
N ASP A 695 29.03 20.25 -7.29
CA ASP A 695 28.96 20.91 -8.60
C ASP A 695 28.13 22.19 -8.54
N ALA A 696 27.00 22.18 -7.83
CA ALA A 696 26.21 23.38 -7.59
C ALA A 696 27.03 24.46 -6.87
N ALA A 697 27.83 24.09 -5.85
CA ALA A 697 28.72 25.01 -5.17
C ALA A 697 29.79 25.58 -6.12
N TRP A 698 30.36 24.74 -6.99
CA TRP A 698 31.33 25.17 -7.98
C TRP A 698 30.72 26.13 -9.01
N ILE A 699 29.56 25.79 -9.60
CA ILE A 699 28.84 26.65 -10.55
C ILE A 699 28.49 27.99 -9.90
N ASN A 700 27.93 27.99 -8.70
CA ASN A 700 27.62 29.23 -7.99
C ASN A 700 28.88 30.08 -7.78
N THR A 701 29.98 29.47 -7.33
CA THR A 701 31.24 30.18 -7.12
C THR A 701 31.77 30.77 -8.43
N VAL A 702 31.73 30.03 -9.53
CA VAL A 702 32.14 30.51 -10.85
C VAL A 702 31.25 31.66 -11.34
N VAL A 703 29.93 31.52 -11.18
CA VAL A 703 28.94 32.53 -11.60
C VAL A 703 29.06 33.81 -10.76
N GLU A 704 29.30 33.70 -9.45
CA GLU A 704 29.46 34.84 -8.54
C GLU A 704 30.79 35.59 -8.73
N THR A 705 31.85 34.88 -9.10
CA THR A 705 33.19 35.47 -9.17
C THR A 705 33.54 36.00 -10.56
N ASP A 706 32.93 35.48 -11.63
CA ASP A 706 33.13 36.02 -12.99
C ASP A 706 32.14 37.15 -13.30
N ARG A 707 32.65 38.38 -13.41
CA ARG A 707 31.85 39.58 -13.74
C ARG A 707 31.00 39.43 -15.00
N ARG A 708 31.34 38.53 -15.94
CA ARG A 708 30.54 38.27 -17.16
C ARG A 708 29.25 37.52 -16.83
N PHE A 709 29.31 36.57 -15.88
CA PHE A 709 28.15 35.78 -15.45
C PHE A 709 27.28 36.55 -14.45
N VAL A 710 27.89 37.28 -13.51
CA VAL A 710 27.16 38.12 -12.52
C VAL A 710 26.19 39.11 -13.17
N ARG A 711 26.52 39.61 -14.37
CA ARG A 711 25.64 40.54 -15.12
C ARG A 711 24.38 39.86 -15.68
N ASN A 712 24.42 38.55 -15.87
CA ASN A 712 23.26 37.78 -16.32
C ASN A 712 22.43 37.34 -15.10
N ARG A 713 21.46 38.18 -14.71
CA ARG A 713 20.59 37.92 -13.54
C ARG A 713 19.84 36.59 -13.63
N ALA A 714 19.44 36.18 -14.84
CA ALA A 714 18.76 34.91 -15.05
C ALA A 714 19.67 33.71 -14.77
N LEU A 715 20.93 33.79 -15.20
CA LEU A 715 21.94 32.77 -14.89
C LEU A 715 22.26 32.71 -13.39
N VAL A 716 22.42 33.86 -12.73
CA VAL A 716 22.64 33.92 -11.28
C VAL A 716 21.48 33.29 -10.53
N ALA A 717 20.23 33.63 -10.89
CA ALA A 717 19.05 33.02 -10.29
C ALA A 717 19.01 31.51 -10.51
N ALA A 718 19.25 31.04 -11.75
CA ALA A 718 19.25 29.62 -12.07
C ALA A 718 20.38 28.85 -11.37
N ALA A 719 21.55 29.46 -11.15
CA ALA A 719 22.65 28.88 -10.38
C ALA A 719 22.30 28.79 -8.88
N LEU A 720 21.67 29.82 -8.32
CA LEU A 720 21.21 29.82 -6.92
C LEU A 720 20.12 28.76 -6.69
N GLU A 721 19.25 28.51 -7.67
CA GLU A 721 18.28 27.40 -7.65
C GLU A 721 18.93 26.00 -7.65
N LEU A 722 20.22 25.89 -7.99
CA LEU A 722 20.96 24.63 -7.83
C LEU A 722 21.36 24.36 -6.38
N ILE A 723 21.34 25.37 -5.50
CA ILE A 723 21.60 25.16 -4.08
C ILE A 723 20.42 24.35 -3.54
N PRO A 724 20.63 23.09 -3.12
CA PRO A 724 19.53 22.24 -2.71
C PRO A 724 18.83 22.88 -1.51
N GLU A 725 17.58 23.30 -1.68
CA GLU A 725 16.82 24.03 -0.65
C GLU A 725 16.59 23.17 0.61
N ARG A 726 16.76 21.84 0.53
CA ARG A 726 16.66 20.89 1.65
C ARG A 726 17.51 19.64 1.45
N TYR A 727 17.89 19.00 2.57
CA TYR A 727 18.36 17.61 2.60
C TYR A 727 17.35 16.70 1.88
N GLY A 728 17.82 15.91 0.89
CA GLY A 728 17.02 14.84 0.27
C GLY A 728 16.64 15.05 -1.20
N GLU A 729 17.19 16.04 -1.89
CA GLU A 729 17.07 16.09 -3.34
C GLU A 729 17.89 14.98 -4.01
N PHE A 730 17.29 14.31 -4.99
CA PHE A 730 17.89 13.18 -5.70
C PHE A 730 18.93 13.63 -6.70
N GLU A 731 20.05 12.90 -6.75
CA GLU A 731 21.23 13.22 -7.55
C GLU A 731 20.90 13.40 -9.04
N LEU A 732 20.02 12.55 -9.58
CA LEU A 732 19.60 12.61 -10.97
C LEU A 732 18.79 13.87 -11.31
N ALA A 733 17.86 14.24 -10.43
CA ALA A 733 17.04 15.44 -10.63
C ALA A 733 17.92 16.70 -10.60
N CYS A 734 18.89 16.73 -9.69
CA CYS A 734 19.87 17.79 -9.64
C CYS A 734 20.78 17.80 -10.87
N ALA A 735 21.30 16.65 -11.32
CA ALA A 735 22.09 16.55 -12.54
C ALA A 735 21.29 17.13 -13.74
N ALA A 736 20.01 16.79 -13.87
CA ALA A 736 19.15 17.36 -14.91
C ALA A 736 19.03 18.89 -14.83
N ARG A 737 18.93 19.48 -13.63
CA ARG A 737 18.90 20.95 -13.46
C ARG A 737 20.23 21.60 -13.78
N VAL A 738 21.32 20.99 -13.32
CA VAL A 738 22.69 21.42 -13.66
C VAL A 738 22.87 21.44 -15.17
N TYR A 739 22.44 20.38 -15.86
CA TYR A 739 22.47 20.31 -17.31
C TYR A 739 21.70 21.47 -17.94
N ALA A 740 20.47 21.75 -17.46
CA ALA A 740 19.67 22.87 -17.96
C ALA A 740 20.34 24.24 -17.74
N VAL A 741 21.07 24.43 -16.64
CA VAL A 741 21.86 25.66 -16.39
C VAL A 741 23.03 25.78 -17.37
N VAL A 742 23.74 24.68 -17.60
CA VAL A 742 24.87 24.65 -18.56
C VAL A 742 24.38 24.82 -20.00
N GLU A 743 23.23 24.25 -20.35
CA GLU A 743 22.64 24.41 -21.68
C GLU A 743 22.26 25.86 -21.95
N ARG A 744 21.77 26.59 -20.94
CA ARG A 744 21.48 28.03 -21.02
C ARG A 744 22.75 28.88 -21.11
N GLU A 745 23.86 28.44 -20.53
CA GLU A 745 25.14 29.13 -20.58
C GLU A 745 26.29 28.15 -20.88
N PRO A 746 26.52 27.82 -22.16
CA PRO A 746 27.53 26.84 -22.58
C PRO A 746 28.96 27.21 -22.15
N ARG A 747 29.24 28.50 -21.90
CA ARG A 747 30.54 28.96 -21.38
C ARG A 747 30.89 28.37 -20.02
N LEU A 748 29.91 27.88 -19.24
CA LEU A 748 30.15 27.16 -17.98
C LEU A 748 30.76 25.75 -18.19
N ALA A 749 30.65 25.19 -19.40
CA ALA A 749 31.28 23.93 -19.76
C ALA A 749 32.63 24.09 -20.47
N ASP A 750 32.98 25.30 -20.93
CA ASP A 750 34.20 25.55 -21.70
C ASP A 750 35.39 25.87 -20.78
N PRO A 751 36.38 24.96 -20.64
CA PRO A 751 37.53 25.17 -19.76
C PRO A 751 38.41 26.34 -20.21
N THR A 752 38.31 26.79 -21.47
CA THR A 752 39.12 27.89 -22.01
C THR A 752 38.52 29.26 -21.68
N VAL A 753 37.23 29.32 -21.37
CA VAL A 753 36.50 30.58 -21.15
C VAL A 753 36.50 30.97 -19.66
N LEU A 754 36.55 30.01 -18.75
CA LEU A 754 36.45 30.27 -17.31
C LEU A 754 37.68 30.99 -16.74
N ARG A 755 37.45 32.02 -15.94
CA ARG A 755 38.52 32.75 -15.24
C ARG A 755 38.80 32.12 -13.89
N GLY A 756 40.07 31.87 -13.62
CA GLY A 756 40.51 31.35 -12.33
C GLY A 756 40.59 32.41 -11.25
N ASN A 757 40.03 32.10 -10.09
CA ASN A 757 40.31 32.78 -8.83
C ASN A 757 40.42 31.72 -7.71
N PRO A 758 40.97 32.08 -6.54
CA PRO A 758 41.19 31.11 -5.45
C PRO A 758 39.91 30.37 -5.05
N ALA A 759 38.78 31.07 -4.90
CA ALA A 759 37.52 30.45 -4.48
C ALA A 759 37.00 29.43 -5.51
N SER A 760 37.01 29.78 -6.80
CA SER A 760 36.60 28.86 -7.88
C SER A 760 37.53 27.66 -8.03
N CYS A 761 38.84 27.85 -7.76
CA CYS A 761 39.81 26.75 -7.73
C CYS A 761 39.53 25.80 -6.54
N THR A 762 39.36 26.34 -5.33
CA THR A 762 39.04 25.54 -4.14
C THR A 762 37.72 24.75 -4.30
N ALA A 763 36.68 25.40 -4.83
CA ALA A 763 35.41 24.72 -5.11
C ALA A 763 35.56 23.65 -6.22
N GLY A 764 36.40 23.91 -7.23
CA GLY A 764 36.67 22.95 -8.31
C GLY A 764 37.45 21.72 -7.84
N LEU A 765 38.41 21.90 -6.95
CA LEU A 765 39.12 20.81 -6.29
C LEU A 765 38.20 19.98 -5.40
N ALA A 766 37.31 20.63 -4.64
CA ALA A 766 36.28 19.92 -3.88
C ALA A 766 35.40 19.06 -4.80
N LEU A 767 34.96 19.61 -5.94
CA LEU A 767 34.21 18.87 -6.95
C LEU A 767 34.98 17.67 -7.52
N LEU A 768 36.24 17.86 -7.95
CA LEU A 768 37.05 16.76 -8.50
C LEU A 768 37.32 15.65 -7.48
N ARG A 769 37.50 15.98 -6.20
CA ARG A 769 37.63 14.99 -5.11
C ARG A 769 36.34 14.20 -4.91
N GLU A 770 35.19 14.85 -5.02
CA GLU A 770 33.89 14.15 -5.01
C GLU A 770 33.69 13.30 -6.28
N PHE A 771 34.19 13.71 -7.45
CA PHE A 771 34.18 12.83 -8.62
C PHE A 771 35.09 11.61 -8.46
N GLN A 772 36.26 11.78 -7.83
CA GLN A 772 37.19 10.69 -7.54
C GLN A 772 36.59 9.65 -6.58
N SER A 773 35.71 10.08 -5.66
CA SER A 773 35.05 9.22 -4.66
C SER A 773 33.86 8.43 -5.21
N ILE A 774 33.41 8.68 -6.45
CA ILE A 774 32.35 7.90 -7.09
C ILE A 774 32.92 6.53 -7.47
N ASP A 775 32.48 5.48 -6.77
CA ASP A 775 32.91 4.11 -7.04
C ASP A 775 32.16 3.50 -8.24
N ALA A 776 30.90 3.87 -8.45
CA ALA A 776 30.02 3.26 -9.45
C ALA A 776 30.08 3.99 -10.80
N GLY A 777 30.49 3.27 -11.86
CA GLY A 777 30.37 3.73 -13.25
C GLY A 777 31.52 4.59 -13.77
N LEU A 778 32.53 4.95 -12.96
CA LEU A 778 33.70 5.67 -13.50
C LEU A 778 34.52 4.81 -14.45
N GLY A 779 34.74 3.53 -14.13
CA GLY A 779 35.45 2.59 -15.01
C GLY A 779 36.73 3.19 -15.61
N SER A 780 36.74 3.33 -16.94
CA SER A 780 37.86 3.91 -17.71
C SER A 780 38.08 5.42 -17.50
N LEU A 781 37.12 6.15 -16.93
CA LEU A 781 37.20 7.57 -16.66
C LEU A 781 38.00 7.89 -15.38
N LYS A 782 38.18 6.92 -14.47
CA LYS A 782 38.88 7.16 -13.19
C LYS A 782 40.29 7.72 -13.38
N PRO A 783 41.16 7.14 -14.23
CA PRO A 783 42.49 7.70 -14.48
C PRO A 783 42.46 9.10 -15.08
N GLU A 784 41.42 9.42 -15.87
CA GLU A 784 41.24 10.74 -16.46
C GLU A 784 40.85 11.78 -15.42
N ILE A 785 39.97 11.43 -14.48
CA ILE A 785 39.58 12.29 -13.36
C ILE A 785 40.77 12.48 -12.41
N ASP A 786 41.49 11.41 -12.07
CA ASP A 786 42.69 11.45 -11.24
C ASP A 786 43.77 12.36 -11.86
N ALA A 787 43.97 12.27 -13.18
CA ALA A 787 44.88 13.15 -13.90
C ALA A 787 44.44 14.62 -13.86
N THR A 788 43.14 14.90 -14.01
CA THR A 788 42.63 16.28 -13.89
C THR A 788 42.72 16.82 -12.46
N LEU A 789 42.54 15.98 -11.45
CA LEU A 789 42.69 16.35 -10.04
C LEU A 789 44.15 16.66 -9.72
N ALA A 790 45.09 15.79 -10.11
CA ALA A 790 46.52 16.02 -9.93
C ALA A 790 46.99 17.30 -10.64
N ALA A 791 46.47 17.57 -11.85
CA ALA A 791 46.75 18.81 -12.58
C ALA A 791 46.19 20.04 -11.85
N ALA A 792 44.98 19.95 -11.30
CA ALA A 792 44.37 21.04 -10.53
C ALA A 792 45.12 21.30 -9.22
N GLU A 793 45.52 20.26 -8.48
CA GLU A 793 46.29 20.38 -7.23
C GLU A 793 47.69 20.95 -7.48
N GLY A 794 48.36 20.50 -8.55
CA GLY A 794 49.63 21.07 -8.97
C GLY A 794 49.52 22.55 -9.35
N ALA A 795 48.43 22.94 -10.02
CA ALA A 795 48.18 24.34 -10.38
C ALA A 795 47.82 25.20 -9.16
N GLU A 796 47.05 24.67 -8.20
CA GLU A 796 46.74 25.32 -6.92
C GLU A 796 48.03 25.59 -6.14
N ALA A 797 48.90 24.58 -5.99
CA ALA A 797 50.18 24.70 -5.30
C ALA A 797 51.12 25.73 -5.96
N ALA A 798 51.02 25.91 -7.29
CA ALA A 798 51.78 26.92 -8.04
C ALA A 798 51.13 28.32 -8.03
N GLY A 799 49.97 28.50 -7.37
CA GLY A 799 49.22 29.76 -7.39
C GLY A 799 48.58 30.10 -8.74
N ASN A 800 48.50 29.13 -9.66
CA ASN A 800 47.92 29.31 -10.99
C ASN A 800 46.44 28.92 -11.01
N TRP A 801 45.60 29.83 -10.51
CA TRP A 801 44.17 29.61 -10.36
C TRP A 801 43.45 29.36 -11.69
N ALA A 802 43.91 29.97 -12.78
CA ALA A 802 43.32 29.79 -14.11
C ALA A 802 43.48 28.35 -14.60
N THR A 803 44.69 27.80 -14.50
CA THR A 803 44.95 26.40 -14.83
C THR A 803 44.20 25.46 -13.89
N CYS A 804 44.10 25.78 -12.60
CA CYS A 804 43.31 24.99 -11.64
C CYS A 804 41.82 24.91 -12.03
N VAL A 805 41.18 26.06 -12.32
CA VAL A 805 39.76 26.08 -12.73
C VAL A 805 39.55 25.42 -14.09
N ALA A 806 40.48 25.59 -15.04
CA ALA A 806 40.42 24.92 -16.34
C ALA A 806 40.54 23.39 -16.21
N ALA A 807 41.40 22.90 -15.31
CA ALA A 807 41.53 21.48 -15.00
C ALA A 807 40.25 20.92 -14.35
N ALA A 808 39.66 21.63 -13.40
CA ALA A 808 38.36 21.28 -12.80
C ALA A 808 37.23 21.23 -13.84
N ALA A 809 37.14 22.24 -14.70
CA ALA A 809 36.18 22.30 -15.80
C ALA A 809 36.39 21.16 -16.81
N THR A 810 37.64 20.78 -17.08
CA THR A 810 37.97 19.65 -17.95
C THR A 810 37.52 18.32 -17.33
N GLY A 811 37.81 18.07 -16.05
CA GLY A 811 37.35 16.87 -15.35
C GLY A 811 35.82 16.78 -15.31
N ARG A 812 35.15 17.90 -15.04
CA ARG A 812 33.69 18.01 -15.13
C ARG A 812 33.15 17.73 -16.53
N ALA A 813 33.72 18.33 -17.57
CA ALA A 813 33.29 18.12 -18.95
C ALA A 813 33.43 16.65 -19.38
N ARG A 814 34.51 15.98 -18.96
CA ARG A 814 34.71 14.54 -19.18
C ARG A 814 33.63 13.69 -18.51
N LEU A 815 33.29 14.00 -17.26
CA LEU A 815 32.20 13.31 -16.56
C LEU A 815 30.85 13.51 -17.27
N TRP A 816 30.53 14.74 -17.68
CA TRP A 816 29.31 15.03 -18.43
C TRP A 816 29.27 14.32 -19.78
N ALA A 817 30.39 14.28 -20.51
CA ALA A 817 30.48 13.55 -21.77
C ALA A 817 30.20 12.04 -21.59
N ALA A 818 30.62 11.45 -20.47
CA ALA A 818 30.32 10.06 -20.14
C ALA A 818 28.85 9.84 -19.72
N MET A 819 28.22 10.83 -19.08
CA MET A 819 26.82 10.76 -18.64
C MET A 819 25.81 10.94 -19.78
N LEU A 820 26.12 11.79 -20.75
CA LEU A 820 25.19 12.18 -21.80
C LEU A 820 25.13 11.12 -22.90
N THR A 821 24.00 11.05 -23.60
CA THR A 821 23.94 10.34 -24.88
C THR A 821 24.92 11.02 -25.82
N THR A 822 25.96 10.29 -26.23
CA THR A 822 26.65 10.62 -27.47
C THR A 822 25.55 10.58 -28.53
N GLN A 823 25.12 11.76 -28.99
CA GLN A 823 24.33 11.83 -30.21
C GLN A 823 25.25 11.31 -31.31
N SER A 824 25.30 9.99 -31.50
CA SER A 824 25.80 9.46 -32.74
C SER A 824 24.87 10.03 -33.80
N SER A 825 25.45 10.74 -34.75
CA SER A 825 24.81 11.32 -35.93
C SER A 825 24.10 10.29 -36.82
N THR A 826 23.88 9.07 -36.34
CA THR A 826 23.09 8.02 -36.98
C THR A 826 21.60 8.28 -36.76
N GLY A 827 21.06 9.22 -37.54
CA GLY A 827 19.64 9.25 -37.92
C GLY A 827 18.61 9.64 -36.86
N SER A 828 18.99 10.25 -35.74
CA SER A 828 18.02 10.85 -34.81
C SER A 828 17.67 12.26 -35.26
N LEU A 829 16.37 12.56 -35.20
CA LEU A 829 15.80 13.90 -35.40
C LEU A 829 16.66 14.96 -34.68
N SER A 830 17.13 15.97 -35.42
CA SER A 830 17.79 17.16 -34.88
C SER A 830 16.97 17.79 -33.75
N PRO A 831 17.56 18.60 -32.85
CA PRO A 831 16.80 19.31 -31.81
C PRO A 831 15.58 20.07 -32.36
N LEU A 832 15.70 20.59 -33.59
CA LEU A 832 14.60 21.21 -34.33
C LEU A 832 13.49 20.20 -34.67
N GLU A 833 13.85 19.01 -35.16
CA GLU A 833 12.90 17.94 -35.49
C GLU A 833 12.31 17.26 -34.23
N MET A 834 13.03 17.21 -33.11
CA MET A 834 12.48 16.80 -31.81
C MET A 834 11.48 17.83 -31.28
N ALA A 835 11.82 19.12 -31.35
CA ALA A 835 10.90 20.20 -31.02
C ALA A 835 9.69 20.18 -31.97
N GLN A 836 9.88 19.85 -33.25
CA GLN A 836 8.81 19.65 -34.23
C GLN A 836 7.89 18.50 -33.84
N ALA A 837 8.46 17.36 -33.43
CA ALA A 837 7.68 16.18 -33.03
C ALA A 837 6.91 16.42 -31.71
N ASP A 838 7.55 17.07 -30.73
CA ASP A 838 6.90 17.43 -29.46
C ASP A 838 5.82 18.51 -29.70
N LEU A 839 6.03 19.45 -30.64
CA LEU A 839 5.03 20.43 -31.09
C LEU A 839 3.87 19.75 -31.83
N ASP A 840 4.15 18.87 -32.79
CA ASP A 840 3.13 18.14 -33.53
C ASP A 840 2.29 17.29 -32.56
N GLU A 841 2.90 16.69 -31.54
CA GLU A 841 2.18 15.96 -30.49
C GLU A 841 1.37 16.91 -29.59
N ALA A 842 1.89 18.10 -29.26
CA ALA A 842 1.17 19.11 -28.47
C ALA A 842 -0.02 19.72 -29.24
N LEU A 843 0.17 20.09 -30.51
CA LEU A 843 -0.88 20.59 -31.41
C LEU A 843 -1.95 19.52 -31.64
N LYS A 844 -1.54 18.26 -31.86
CA LYS A 844 -2.47 17.13 -31.97
C LYS A 844 -3.26 16.87 -30.69
N ARG A 845 -2.65 17.06 -29.51
CA ARG A 845 -3.37 16.98 -28.23
C ARG A 845 -4.36 18.12 -28.02
N ALA A 846 -4.07 19.29 -28.58
CA ALA A 846 -4.91 20.49 -28.46
C ALA A 846 -5.96 20.64 -29.58
N ASP A 847 -5.99 19.71 -30.55
CA ASP A 847 -6.81 19.78 -31.78
C ASP A 847 -6.59 21.08 -32.58
N LEU A 848 -5.36 21.58 -32.57
CA LEU A 848 -4.98 22.81 -33.28
C LEU A 848 -4.34 22.47 -34.63
N PRO A 849 -4.66 23.21 -35.71
CA PRO A 849 -4.00 23.04 -37.00
C PRO A 849 -2.49 23.35 -36.89
N ARG A 850 -1.67 22.90 -37.85
CA ARG A 850 -0.27 23.35 -37.95
C ARG A 850 -0.25 24.84 -38.30
N VAL A 851 -0.01 25.69 -37.31
CA VAL A 851 -0.16 27.16 -37.48
C VAL A 851 1.14 27.91 -37.78
N PHE A 852 2.31 27.32 -37.50
CA PHE A 852 3.60 27.99 -37.69
C PHE A 852 4.28 27.60 -39.00
N SER A 853 4.74 28.59 -39.78
CA SER A 853 5.58 28.36 -40.96
C SER A 853 7.01 27.96 -40.55
N ALA A 854 7.81 27.41 -41.48
CA ALA A 854 9.20 27.06 -41.21
C ALA A 854 10.05 28.24 -40.69
N SER A 855 9.82 29.44 -41.25
CA SER A 855 10.40 30.70 -40.75
C SER A 855 9.77 31.16 -39.43
N GLY A 856 8.46 30.96 -39.27
CA GLY A 856 7.73 31.27 -38.04
C GLY A 856 8.19 30.45 -36.84
N MET A 857 8.68 29.22 -37.03
CA MET A 857 9.20 28.38 -35.95
C MET A 857 10.45 28.94 -35.28
N SER A 858 11.35 29.55 -36.04
CA SER A 858 12.52 30.23 -35.45
C SER A 858 12.10 31.39 -34.55
N LEU A 859 11.05 32.11 -34.92
CA LEU A 859 10.53 33.24 -34.15
C LEU A 859 9.68 32.77 -32.96
N ALA A 860 8.94 31.67 -33.12
CA ALA A 860 8.16 31.05 -32.04
C ALA A 860 9.07 30.42 -30.97
N SER A 861 10.25 29.93 -31.33
CA SER A 861 11.22 29.38 -30.36
C SER A 861 11.85 30.42 -29.44
N THR A 862 11.82 31.69 -29.83
CA THR A 862 12.32 32.84 -29.05
C THR A 862 11.17 33.73 -28.54
N TYR A 863 9.93 33.27 -28.68
CA TYR A 863 8.74 34.01 -28.28
C TYR A 863 8.69 34.16 -26.74
N PRO A 864 8.57 35.36 -26.17
CA PRO A 864 8.60 35.55 -24.72
C PRO A 864 7.23 35.21 -24.11
N CYS A 865 6.91 33.92 -24.06
CA CYS A 865 5.56 33.47 -23.75
C CYS A 865 5.10 33.92 -22.35
N ARG A 866 6.01 33.95 -21.37
CA ARG A 866 5.70 34.41 -20.02
C ARG A 866 5.23 35.85 -19.98
N ALA A 867 5.91 36.73 -20.73
CA ALA A 867 5.53 38.13 -20.78
C ALA A 867 4.16 38.29 -21.44
N ASP A 868 3.86 37.48 -22.47
CA ASP A 868 2.56 37.55 -23.14
C ASP A 868 1.43 36.94 -22.30
N ALA A 869 1.67 35.81 -21.64
CA ALA A 869 0.74 35.21 -20.69
C ALA A 869 0.45 36.15 -19.51
N ALA A 870 1.47 36.84 -18.99
CA ALA A 870 1.30 37.83 -17.92
C ALA A 870 0.48 39.03 -18.41
N TRP A 871 0.72 39.49 -19.65
CA TRP A 871 -0.06 40.57 -20.25
C TRP A 871 -1.52 40.16 -20.46
N ILE A 872 -1.78 38.98 -21.04
CA ILE A 872 -3.14 38.45 -21.25
C ILE A 872 -3.87 38.30 -19.91
N ASN A 873 -3.25 37.71 -18.90
CA ASN A 873 -3.85 37.59 -17.57
C ASN A 873 -4.19 38.97 -17.00
N THR A 874 -3.25 39.91 -17.06
CA THR A 874 -3.49 41.27 -16.58
C THR A 874 -4.65 41.92 -17.32
N VAL A 875 -4.73 41.81 -18.65
CA VAL A 875 -5.83 42.34 -19.47
C VAL A 875 -7.16 41.67 -19.12
N VAL A 876 -7.19 40.34 -18.96
CA VAL A 876 -8.40 39.57 -18.65
C VAL A 876 -8.91 39.88 -17.24
N GLU A 877 -8.01 40.08 -16.27
CA GLU A 877 -8.37 40.40 -14.88
C GLU A 877 -8.85 41.84 -14.68
N THR A 878 -8.33 42.78 -15.48
CA THR A 878 -8.57 44.21 -15.27
C THR A 878 -9.69 44.78 -16.14
N ASP A 879 -10.03 44.13 -17.25
CA ASP A 879 -11.12 44.54 -18.13
C ASP A 879 -12.41 43.79 -17.78
N GLN A 880 -13.40 44.51 -17.24
CA GLN A 880 -14.67 43.92 -16.80
C GLN A 880 -15.40 43.10 -17.87
N ARG A 881 -15.14 43.36 -19.16
CA ARG A 881 -15.77 42.62 -20.28
C ARG A 881 -15.20 41.22 -20.45
N PHE A 882 -13.97 40.96 -19.97
CA PHE A 882 -13.34 39.65 -19.99
C PHE A 882 -13.53 38.89 -18.67
N VAL A 883 -13.52 39.58 -17.53
CA VAL A 883 -13.72 38.98 -16.20
C VAL A 883 -15.04 38.19 -16.10
N THR A 884 -16.09 38.62 -16.80
CA THR A 884 -17.38 37.91 -16.80
C THR A 884 -17.36 36.59 -17.57
N ASN A 885 -16.36 36.36 -18.43
CA ASN A 885 -16.19 35.11 -19.17
C ASN A 885 -15.30 34.14 -18.37
N GLN A 886 -15.91 33.37 -17.46
CA GLN A 886 -15.19 32.43 -16.59
C GLN A 886 -14.33 31.40 -17.35
N ALA A 887 -14.76 31.00 -18.56
CA ALA A 887 -13.97 30.09 -19.39
C ALA A 887 -12.69 30.73 -19.91
N LEU A 888 -12.74 32.02 -20.26
CA LEU A 888 -11.57 32.80 -20.66
C LEU A 888 -10.63 33.07 -19.49
N VAL A 889 -11.19 33.39 -18.31
CA VAL A 889 -10.40 33.58 -17.07
C VAL A 889 -9.66 32.31 -16.70
N ALA A 890 -10.35 31.16 -16.72
CA ALA A 890 -9.72 29.85 -16.47
C ALA A 890 -8.64 29.55 -17.52
N ALA A 891 -8.92 29.78 -18.80
CA ALA A 891 -7.96 29.55 -19.87
C ALA A 891 -6.73 30.48 -19.80
N ALA A 892 -6.91 31.73 -19.36
CA ALA A 892 -5.81 32.68 -19.15
C ALA A 892 -4.95 32.30 -17.95
N LEU A 893 -5.55 31.87 -16.84
CA LEU A 893 -4.83 31.36 -15.67
C LEU A 893 -4.01 30.11 -16.00
N ASP A 894 -4.54 29.23 -16.87
CA ASP A 894 -3.81 28.08 -17.42
C ASP A 894 -2.63 28.45 -18.33
N LEU A 895 -2.52 29.72 -18.79
CA LEU A 895 -1.35 30.19 -19.54
C LEU A 895 -0.14 30.44 -18.63
N ILE A 896 -0.32 30.54 -17.32
CA ILE A 896 0.79 30.73 -16.38
C ILE A 896 1.61 29.43 -16.38
N PRO A 897 2.83 29.41 -16.94
CA PRO A 897 3.60 28.17 -16.96
C PRO A 897 3.95 27.80 -15.53
N GLU A 898 3.41 26.68 -15.04
CA GLU A 898 3.63 26.20 -13.67
C GLU A 898 5.11 25.87 -13.39
N ARG A 899 5.99 25.82 -14.43
CA ARG A 899 7.41 25.46 -14.29
C ARG A 899 8.35 26.30 -15.18
N HIS A 900 9.58 26.46 -14.70
CA HIS A 900 10.70 26.95 -15.51
C HIS A 900 11.18 25.84 -16.45
N GLY A 901 11.00 26.02 -17.78
CA GLY A 901 11.47 25.08 -18.80
C GLY A 901 10.38 24.46 -19.69
N GLU A 902 9.13 24.90 -19.62
CA GLU A 902 8.19 24.61 -20.70
C GLU A 902 8.71 25.22 -22.01
N PHE A 903 8.78 24.42 -23.08
CA PHE A 903 9.23 24.91 -24.38
C PHE A 903 8.36 26.09 -24.81
N GLU A 904 8.99 27.24 -25.12
CA GLU A 904 8.33 28.50 -25.54
C GLU A 904 7.31 28.26 -26.67
N LEU A 905 7.55 27.24 -27.49
CA LEU A 905 6.68 26.80 -28.59
C LEU A 905 5.31 26.26 -28.14
N ALA A 906 5.28 25.41 -27.10
CA ALA A 906 4.03 24.87 -26.56
C ALA A 906 3.21 25.96 -25.87
N CYS A 907 3.92 26.87 -25.20
CA CYS A 907 3.34 28.02 -24.55
C CYS A 907 2.75 28.99 -25.59
N ALA A 908 3.48 29.29 -26.67
CA ALA A 908 2.98 30.07 -27.80
C ALA A 908 1.71 29.43 -28.40
N ALA A 909 1.69 28.10 -28.61
CA ALA A 909 0.50 27.41 -29.12
C ALA A 909 -0.72 27.57 -28.20
N ARG A 910 -0.55 27.51 -26.87
CA ARG A 910 -1.66 27.75 -25.92
C ARG A 910 -2.12 29.20 -25.94
N ILE A 911 -1.19 30.15 -25.98
CA ILE A 911 -1.51 31.58 -26.12
C ILE A 911 -2.32 31.82 -27.40
N TYR A 912 -1.90 31.22 -28.51
CA TYR A 912 -2.62 31.28 -29.77
C TYR A 912 -4.05 30.74 -29.62
N ALA A 913 -4.21 29.57 -28.99
CA ALA A 913 -5.53 28.98 -28.75
C ALA A 913 -6.46 29.88 -27.90
N VAL A 914 -5.91 30.58 -26.90
CA VAL A 914 -6.67 31.54 -26.09
C VAL A 914 -7.08 32.76 -26.94
N VAL A 915 -6.17 33.27 -27.76
CA VAL A 915 -6.45 34.40 -28.67
C VAL A 915 -7.45 34.04 -29.74
N GLU A 916 -7.37 32.84 -30.30
CA GLU A 916 -8.29 32.37 -31.34
C GLU A 916 -9.72 32.24 -30.78
N ARG A 917 -9.85 31.79 -29.53
CA ARG A 917 -11.14 31.74 -28.83
C ARG A 917 -11.68 33.12 -28.45
N GLU A 918 -10.81 34.10 -28.25
CA GLU A 918 -11.19 35.48 -27.92
C GLU A 918 -10.40 36.51 -28.75
N PRO A 919 -10.79 36.74 -30.01
CA PRO A 919 -10.07 37.64 -30.92
C PRO A 919 -9.99 39.09 -30.42
N ARG A 920 -10.91 39.51 -29.54
CA ARG A 920 -10.91 40.83 -28.91
C ARG A 920 -9.63 41.13 -28.12
N LEU A 921 -8.89 40.11 -27.67
CA LEU A 921 -7.57 40.27 -27.02
C LEU A 921 -6.48 40.80 -27.97
N THR A 922 -6.73 40.81 -29.28
CA THR A 922 -5.82 41.37 -30.29
C THR A 922 -6.30 42.69 -30.87
N ASP A 923 -7.52 43.11 -30.56
CA ASP A 923 -8.11 44.32 -31.14
C ASP A 923 -7.77 45.55 -30.28
N PRO A 924 -6.87 46.43 -30.73
CA PRO A 924 -6.50 47.63 -29.97
C PRO A 924 -7.66 48.60 -29.76
N ALA A 925 -8.73 48.53 -30.58
CA ALA A 925 -9.92 49.36 -30.41
C ALA A 925 -10.84 48.84 -29.31
N VAL A 926 -10.72 47.55 -28.97
CA VAL A 926 -11.55 46.94 -27.94
C VAL A 926 -10.93 47.14 -26.57
N LEU A 927 -9.63 46.89 -26.38
CA LEU A 927 -8.98 46.84 -25.06
C LEU A 927 -9.08 48.16 -24.26
N ILE A 928 -9.57 48.09 -23.00
CA ILE A 928 -9.57 49.26 -22.11
C ILE A 928 -8.20 49.38 -21.44
N GLY A 929 -7.59 50.56 -21.59
CA GLY A 929 -6.31 50.85 -20.96
C GLY A 929 -6.42 51.04 -19.46
N ASN A 930 -5.61 50.32 -18.70
CA ASN A 930 -5.33 50.62 -17.30
C ASN A 930 -3.81 50.56 -17.03
N PRO A 931 -3.33 51.12 -15.91
CA PRO A 931 -1.90 51.18 -15.62
C PRO A 931 -1.22 49.80 -15.51
N ALA A 932 -1.93 48.77 -15.03
CA ALA A 932 -1.36 47.44 -14.88
C ALA A 932 -1.17 46.76 -16.26
N SER A 933 -2.19 46.79 -17.11
CA SER A 933 -2.10 46.24 -18.49
C SER A 933 -1.08 47.00 -19.34
N CYS A 934 -0.96 48.31 -19.16
CA CYS A 934 0.07 49.12 -19.83
C CYS A 934 1.48 48.70 -19.40
N ARG A 935 1.75 48.57 -18.09
CA ARG A 935 3.06 48.14 -17.58
C ARG A 935 3.43 46.71 -18.01
N ALA A 936 2.47 45.78 -17.93
CA ALA A 936 2.67 44.42 -18.43
C ALA A 936 2.94 44.42 -19.95
N GLY A 937 2.27 45.29 -20.69
CA GLY A 937 2.44 45.43 -22.14
C GLY A 937 3.78 46.03 -22.55
N LEU A 938 4.29 46.99 -21.79
CA LEU A 938 5.63 47.52 -21.97
C LEU A 938 6.72 46.49 -21.66
N ALA A 939 6.52 45.69 -20.61
CA ALA A 939 7.41 44.56 -20.34
C ALA A 939 7.44 43.59 -21.54
N LEU A 940 6.27 43.23 -22.08
CA LEU A 940 6.16 42.39 -23.27
C LEU A 940 6.88 42.98 -24.51
N LEU A 941 6.66 44.26 -24.82
CA LEU A 941 7.30 44.91 -25.97
C LEU A 941 8.83 45.00 -25.82
N ARG A 942 9.34 45.21 -24.60
CA ARG A 942 10.78 45.21 -24.31
C ARG A 942 11.38 43.81 -24.51
N GLU A 943 10.66 42.77 -24.11
CA GLU A 943 11.07 41.39 -24.41
C GLU A 943 11.07 41.13 -25.92
N PHE A 944 10.07 41.61 -26.67
CA PHE A 944 10.09 41.52 -28.14
C PHE A 944 11.27 42.25 -28.77
N GLN A 945 11.63 43.43 -28.27
CA GLN A 945 12.79 44.18 -28.75
C GLN A 945 14.10 43.42 -28.57
N SER A 946 14.20 42.59 -27.53
CA SER A 946 15.37 41.78 -27.23
C SER A 946 15.59 40.60 -28.21
N ILE A 947 14.60 40.28 -29.05
CA ILE A 947 14.68 39.19 -30.03
C ILE A 947 15.50 39.66 -31.25
N ASP A 948 16.82 39.46 -31.22
CA ASP A 948 17.68 39.88 -32.33
C ASP A 948 17.58 39.00 -33.59
N ALA A 949 17.21 37.73 -33.43
CA ALA A 949 17.13 36.76 -34.53
C ALA A 949 15.72 36.69 -35.13
N GLY A 950 15.61 36.87 -36.46
CA GLY A 950 14.39 36.56 -37.21
C GLY A 950 13.36 37.69 -37.37
N LEU A 951 13.50 38.82 -36.66
CA LEU A 951 12.54 39.94 -36.78
C LEU A 951 12.65 40.71 -38.11
N GLY A 952 13.85 40.85 -38.70
CA GLY A 952 14.06 41.52 -39.99
C GLY A 952 13.36 42.90 -40.07
N LYS A 953 12.42 43.04 -41.02
CA LYS A 953 11.63 44.28 -41.23
C LYS A 953 10.66 44.59 -40.09
N LEU A 954 10.38 43.64 -39.19
CA LEU A 954 9.46 43.81 -38.07
C LEU A 954 10.10 44.58 -36.90
N LYS A 955 11.43 44.57 -36.77
CA LYS A 955 12.13 45.21 -35.63
C LYS A 955 11.86 46.72 -35.54
N PRO A 956 12.00 47.53 -36.62
CA PRO A 956 11.65 48.94 -36.59
C PRO A 956 10.19 49.22 -36.23
N GLU A 957 9.28 48.31 -36.60
CA GLU A 957 7.86 48.44 -36.29
C GLU A 957 7.57 48.14 -34.82
N LEU A 958 8.21 47.14 -34.23
CA LEU A 958 8.12 46.86 -32.80
C LEU A 958 8.75 47.97 -31.97
N ASP A 959 9.89 48.52 -32.40
CA ASP A 959 10.53 49.68 -31.79
C ASP A 959 9.61 50.92 -31.82
N ALA A 960 8.90 51.13 -32.92
CA ALA A 960 7.91 52.21 -33.04
C ALA A 960 6.71 52.00 -32.08
N ASN A 961 6.21 50.78 -31.95
CA ASN A 961 5.14 50.46 -30.99
C ASN A 961 5.60 50.61 -29.54
N LEU A 962 6.84 50.21 -29.21
CA LEU A 962 7.42 50.41 -27.88
C LEU A 962 7.57 51.90 -27.57
N THR A 963 8.13 52.69 -28.49
CA THR A 963 8.26 54.14 -28.34
C THR A 963 6.90 54.82 -28.15
N ALA A 964 5.89 54.40 -28.92
CA ALA A 964 4.52 54.90 -28.77
C ALA A 964 3.90 54.53 -27.42
N ALA A 965 4.11 53.30 -26.95
CA ALA A 965 3.62 52.83 -25.66
C ALA A 965 4.30 53.57 -24.49
N GLU A 966 5.62 53.79 -24.54
CA GLU A 966 6.37 54.52 -23.50
C GLU A 966 5.97 56.01 -23.46
N GLY A 967 5.79 56.63 -24.63
CA GLY A 967 5.26 58.00 -24.71
C GLY A 967 3.85 58.11 -24.14
N ALA A 968 2.99 57.13 -24.41
CA ALA A 968 1.63 57.08 -23.88
C ALA A 968 1.59 56.82 -22.36
N GLU A 969 2.47 55.95 -21.84
CA GLU A 969 2.65 55.72 -20.39
C GLU A 969 3.07 57.01 -19.68
N ALA A 970 4.08 57.71 -20.22
CA ALA A 970 4.56 58.98 -19.67
C ALA A 970 3.48 60.08 -19.68
N ALA A 971 2.58 60.06 -20.67
CA ALA A 971 1.45 60.97 -20.77
C ALA A 971 0.22 60.56 -19.93
N GLY A 972 0.29 59.41 -19.23
CA GLY A 972 -0.85 58.86 -18.48
C GLY A 972 -2.00 58.37 -19.36
N ASN A 973 -1.76 58.14 -20.65
CA ASN A 973 -2.77 57.67 -21.61
C ASN A 973 -2.71 56.14 -21.76
N TRP A 974 -3.29 55.45 -20.79
CA TRP A 974 -3.24 53.99 -20.68
C TRP A 974 -3.87 53.26 -21.87
N SER A 975 -4.90 53.85 -22.50
CA SER A 975 -5.59 53.22 -23.63
C SER A 975 -4.70 53.21 -24.87
N ILE A 976 -3.99 54.31 -25.15
CA ILE A 976 -3.01 54.35 -26.24
C ILE A 976 -1.84 53.40 -25.94
N CYS A 977 -1.39 53.32 -24.68
CA CYS A 977 -0.32 52.39 -24.29
C CYS A 977 -0.71 50.92 -24.57
N VAL A 978 -1.88 50.47 -24.08
CA VAL A 978 -2.36 49.10 -24.30
C VAL A 978 -2.63 48.82 -25.77
N ALA A 979 -3.17 49.79 -26.52
CA ALA A 979 -3.38 49.68 -27.96
C ALA A 979 -2.07 49.52 -28.75
N ALA A 980 -1.02 50.26 -28.38
CA ALA A 980 0.31 50.13 -28.99
C ALA A 980 0.94 48.76 -28.68
N THR A 981 0.81 48.26 -27.45
CA THR A 981 1.20 46.88 -27.10
C THR A 981 0.45 45.85 -27.92
N ALA A 982 -0.88 45.93 -27.97
CA ALA A 982 -1.71 44.98 -28.73
C ALA A 982 -1.35 44.97 -30.22
N THR A 983 -1.05 46.14 -30.78
CA THR A 983 -0.60 46.29 -32.17
C THR A 983 0.76 45.62 -32.40
N GLY A 984 1.74 45.87 -31.53
CA GLY A 984 3.06 45.22 -31.61
C GLY A 984 2.96 43.69 -31.49
N ARG A 985 2.16 43.21 -30.54
CA ARG A 985 1.85 41.80 -30.35
C ARG A 985 1.19 41.16 -31.56
N ALA A 986 0.15 41.79 -32.12
CA ALA A 986 -0.57 41.28 -33.28
C ALA A 986 0.35 41.16 -34.52
N ARG A 987 1.26 42.12 -34.71
CA ARG A 987 2.25 42.09 -35.79
C ARG A 987 3.27 40.96 -35.64
N LEU A 988 3.73 40.71 -34.41
CA LEU A 988 4.59 39.57 -34.13
C LEU A 988 3.89 38.24 -34.40
N TRP A 989 2.64 38.11 -33.95
CA TRP A 989 1.80 36.95 -34.28
C TRP A 989 1.60 36.77 -35.78
N ALA A 990 1.30 37.84 -36.50
CA ALA A 990 1.16 37.79 -37.96
C ALA A 990 2.46 37.26 -38.62
N ALA A 991 3.64 37.71 -38.19
CA ALA A 991 4.92 37.22 -38.69
C ALA A 991 5.18 35.74 -38.36
N MET A 992 4.76 35.26 -37.18
CA MET A 992 4.85 33.84 -36.81
C MET A 992 3.89 32.95 -37.62
N LEU A 993 2.70 33.48 -37.93
CA LEU A 993 1.60 32.76 -38.55
C LEU A 993 1.58 32.86 -40.08
N THR A 994 2.33 33.78 -40.69
CA THR A 994 2.38 33.90 -42.15
C THR A 994 2.85 32.58 -42.76
N THR A 995 1.89 31.84 -43.31
CA THR A 995 2.13 30.90 -44.39
C THR A 995 2.44 31.74 -45.62
N HIS A 996 3.54 31.46 -46.30
CA HIS A 996 3.66 31.94 -47.67
C HIS A 996 2.51 31.30 -48.46
N SER A 997 1.40 32.01 -48.65
CA SER A 997 0.47 31.69 -49.72
C SER A 997 1.13 32.14 -51.03
N LYS A 998 2.07 31.32 -51.50
CA LYS A 998 2.48 31.26 -52.89
C LYS A 998 2.64 29.80 -53.28
#